data_AF-A0A2V6WFU2-F1
#
_entry.id   AF-A0A2V6WFU2-F1
#
_cell.length_a   1.000
_cell.length_b   1.000
_cell.length_c   1.000
_cell.angle_alpha   90.00
_cell.angle_beta   90.00
_cell.angle_gamma   90.00
#
_symmetry.space_group_name_H-M   'P 1'
#
loop_
_entity.id
_entity.type
_entity.pdbx_description
1 polymer ?
#
loop_
_entity_poly.entity_id
_entity_poly.type
_entity_poly.pdbx_seq_one_letter_code
_entity_poly.pdbx_strand_id
1 'polypeptide(L)'
;MTPAATFRFFGGKGGVGKTTAAAAIALAAAERGRRVVLVSTDPAHSLGDALERRLSARLTRIVTRRGALAAVELDADRALERWLAARRRPLRTIAARGTYLDEDDVDRLLALSLPGVDELIGLIELHRLATATPRDQVVVDTAPTGHTLRLLAMPDTLARIAGVLADMLAKHQFLGESLAGSHRRDAADALVAEIEGEARALHALLRDPARCRFTWVLLPEPLVLEETRDGVRALEDAGITVDEIVVNRVTPARGRCELCAARAVVEHDVIGQLSGLFPGRRLVLLPALDREPRGTAPLRRVGAALARSGRAGGAPRRGRRDARATSLGPAPEWLDVLAPPGVRVLAFAGKGGVGKTTAAAAVALALAERRPQARLLALSTDPAHSLGDALGVSLADDERPLPGAPGVFARELDAAAAFAVRRERYRASVDEVFDALLRGSRFDVAYDRDVVRELIDLAPPGLDELFGILSLVDALLGRERTAYDIVVLDTAPTGHALRLLAMPDAALEWVHALLAILLKYRAVVGLGELASDLLQVARDLRELAVLLRDPARTRVVAVTRPAALPRLETARLVRGLRRLGIAVGAVLVNAVTPPGCDRCRRAAATERREITALAAAVRSAGGRRYAMISAPMEAPPPRGVASLARWLRRWRWDERPQGE
;
A
#
# COMPACT_ATOMS: atom_id res chain seq x y z
N MET A 1 30.41 -26.19 -4.59
CA MET A 1 29.68 -24.93 -4.32
C MET A 1 28.20 -25.20 -4.47
N THR A 2 27.39 -25.06 -3.41
CA THR A 2 25.93 -25.07 -3.54
C THR A 2 25.50 -23.89 -4.41
N PRO A 3 24.65 -24.08 -5.43
CA PRO A 3 24.17 -22.97 -6.24
C PRO A 3 23.43 -21.97 -5.34
N ALA A 4 23.67 -20.67 -5.57
CA ALA A 4 22.98 -19.61 -4.85
C ALA A 4 21.46 -19.71 -5.08
N ALA A 5 20.66 -19.42 -4.05
CA ALA A 5 19.21 -19.48 -4.15
C ALA A 5 18.70 -18.48 -5.21
N THR A 6 17.70 -18.92 -6.00
CA THR A 6 17.00 -18.06 -6.96
C THR A 6 15.79 -17.40 -6.30
N PHE A 7 15.53 -16.14 -6.60
CA PHE A 7 14.40 -15.36 -6.11
C PHE A 7 13.35 -15.21 -7.19
N ARG A 8 12.08 -15.38 -6.79
CA ARG A 8 10.92 -15.12 -7.64
C ARG A 8 9.93 -14.24 -6.90
N PHE A 9 9.82 -12.99 -7.32
CA PHE A 9 8.89 -12.01 -6.77
C PHE A 9 7.56 -12.03 -7.52
N PHE A 10 6.47 -11.81 -6.80
CA PHE A 10 5.12 -11.70 -7.36
C PHE A 10 4.57 -10.32 -7.07
N GLY A 11 4.47 -9.47 -8.10
CA GLY A 11 3.93 -8.10 -7.99
C GLY A 11 2.68 -7.87 -8.83
N GLY A 12 2.16 -6.65 -8.75
CA GLY A 12 0.91 -6.22 -9.38
C GLY A 12 -0.06 -5.56 -8.39
N LYS A 13 -1.17 -5.02 -8.92
CA LYS A 13 -2.18 -4.29 -8.13
C LYS A 13 -2.67 -5.13 -6.94
N GLY A 14 -3.11 -4.48 -5.86
CA GLY A 14 -3.73 -5.21 -4.75
C GLY A 14 -4.95 -6.03 -5.23
N GLY A 15 -5.15 -7.22 -4.67
CA GLY A 15 -6.33 -8.08 -4.95
C GLY A 15 -6.37 -8.84 -6.28
N VAL A 16 -5.35 -8.70 -7.14
CA VAL A 16 -5.24 -9.44 -8.41
C VAL A 16 -4.91 -10.93 -8.24
N GLY A 17 -4.55 -11.37 -7.03
CA GLY A 17 -4.25 -12.77 -6.70
C GLY A 17 -2.77 -13.15 -6.60
N LYS A 18 -1.90 -12.18 -6.28
CA LYS A 18 -0.45 -12.39 -6.06
C LYS A 18 -0.16 -13.50 -5.06
N THR A 19 -0.70 -13.41 -3.84
CA THR A 19 -0.56 -14.43 -2.79
C THR A 19 -0.94 -15.81 -3.27
N THR A 20 -2.04 -15.93 -4.01
CA THR A 20 -2.49 -17.20 -4.58
C THR A 20 -1.50 -17.74 -5.61
N ALA A 21 -1.02 -16.89 -6.52
CA ALA A 21 -0.04 -17.27 -7.55
C ALA A 21 1.31 -17.67 -6.93
N ALA A 22 1.81 -16.87 -5.98
CA ALA A 22 3.03 -17.12 -5.23
C ALA A 22 2.95 -18.44 -4.46
N ALA A 23 1.88 -18.67 -3.69
CA ALA A 23 1.67 -19.90 -2.95
C ALA A 23 1.52 -21.12 -3.87
N ALA A 24 0.80 -20.98 -4.98
CA ALA A 24 0.61 -22.04 -5.96
C ALA A 24 1.94 -22.45 -6.64
N ILE A 25 2.76 -21.48 -7.05
CA ILE A 25 4.06 -21.74 -7.67
C ILE A 25 5.07 -22.29 -6.66
N ALA A 26 5.08 -21.79 -5.43
CA ALA A 26 5.95 -22.31 -4.37
C ALA A 26 5.62 -23.77 -4.03
N LEU A 27 4.32 -24.11 -3.92
CA LEU A 27 3.88 -25.49 -3.73
C LEU A 27 4.24 -26.38 -4.92
N ALA A 28 4.04 -25.92 -6.16
CA ALA A 28 4.39 -26.68 -7.36
C ALA A 28 5.90 -26.91 -7.50
N ALA A 29 6.73 -25.96 -7.05
CA ALA A 29 8.18 -26.13 -6.99
C ALA A 29 8.60 -27.13 -5.90
N ALA A 30 8.00 -27.05 -4.71
CA ALA A 30 8.24 -28.01 -3.63
C ALA A 30 7.75 -29.43 -3.97
N GLU A 31 6.67 -29.58 -4.74
CA GLU A 31 6.22 -30.88 -5.27
C GLU A 31 7.15 -31.47 -6.33
N ARG A 32 8.05 -30.67 -6.90
CA ARG A 32 9.13 -31.16 -7.78
C ARG A 32 10.42 -31.47 -7.02
N GLY A 33 10.37 -31.52 -5.69
CA GLY A 33 11.50 -31.84 -4.82
C GLY A 33 12.45 -30.66 -4.54
N ARG A 34 12.11 -29.44 -4.98
CA ARG A 34 12.92 -28.25 -4.69
C ARG A 34 12.77 -27.83 -3.23
N ARG A 35 13.85 -27.33 -2.63
CA ARG A 35 13.86 -26.66 -1.33
C ARG A 35 13.39 -25.21 -1.52
N VAL A 36 12.12 -24.98 -1.21
CA VAL A 36 11.46 -23.70 -1.44
C VAL A 36 11.15 -23.02 -0.11
N VAL A 37 11.44 -21.72 -0.02
CA VAL A 37 10.84 -20.85 0.99
C VAL A 37 9.88 -19.87 0.33
N LEU A 38 8.68 -19.75 0.90
CA LEU A 38 7.70 -18.74 0.54
C LEU A 38 7.65 -17.68 1.65
N VAL A 39 7.93 -16.44 1.28
CA VAL A 39 7.93 -15.30 2.18
C VAL A 39 6.81 -14.34 1.78
N SER A 40 6.03 -13.88 2.75
CA SER A 40 5.10 -12.77 2.56
C SER A 40 5.70 -11.50 3.16
N THR A 41 5.79 -10.45 2.34
CA THR A 41 6.06 -9.08 2.82
C THR A 41 4.78 -8.26 2.97
N ASP A 42 3.62 -8.83 2.64
CA ASP A 42 2.31 -8.19 2.85
C ASP A 42 1.95 -8.15 4.36
N PRO A 43 1.78 -6.96 4.95
CA PRO A 43 1.38 -6.82 6.37
C PRO A 43 -0.03 -7.35 6.66
N ALA A 44 -0.86 -7.59 5.63
CA ALA A 44 -2.25 -8.04 5.81
C ALA A 44 -2.40 -9.54 6.18
N HIS A 45 -1.29 -10.29 6.35
CA HIS A 45 -1.25 -11.72 6.70
C HIS A 45 -2.10 -12.60 5.75
N SER A 46 -2.06 -12.29 4.45
CA SER A 46 -2.84 -12.99 3.42
C SER A 46 -2.37 -14.42 3.18
N LEU A 47 -1.09 -14.70 3.44
CA LEU A 47 -0.45 -15.96 3.06
C LEU A 47 -0.89 -17.14 3.94
N GLY A 48 -0.97 -16.96 5.26
CA GLY A 48 -1.45 -17.98 6.17
C GLY A 48 -2.89 -18.41 5.87
N ASP A 49 -3.75 -17.45 5.52
CA ASP A 49 -5.13 -17.71 5.12
C ASP A 49 -5.22 -18.49 3.80
N ALA A 50 -4.37 -18.14 2.82
CA ALA A 50 -4.31 -18.84 1.54
C ALA A 50 -3.85 -20.29 1.71
N LEU A 51 -2.87 -20.54 2.59
CA LEU A 51 -2.35 -21.88 2.89
C LEU A 51 -3.20 -22.68 3.89
N GLU A 52 -4.15 -22.02 4.56
CA GLU A 52 -4.91 -22.57 5.70
C GLU A 52 -3.99 -23.06 6.82
N ARG A 53 -2.97 -22.26 7.12
CA ARG A 53 -1.97 -22.54 8.17
C ARG A 53 -1.72 -21.28 8.97
N ARG A 54 -1.51 -21.45 10.29
CA ARG A 54 -1.03 -20.36 11.13
C ARG A 54 0.45 -20.13 10.82
N LEU A 55 0.76 -18.98 10.23
CA LEU A 55 2.13 -18.53 9.99
C LEU A 55 2.54 -17.53 11.07
N SER A 56 3.84 -17.28 11.14
CA SER A 56 4.48 -16.32 12.04
C SER A 56 5.82 -15.88 11.43
N ALA A 57 6.57 -15.05 12.16
CA ALA A 57 7.96 -14.71 11.84
C ALA A 57 8.93 -15.92 11.89
N ARG A 58 8.46 -17.12 12.26
CA ARG A 58 9.23 -18.37 12.21
C ARG A 58 8.82 -19.22 11.01
N LEU A 59 9.82 -19.85 10.38
CA LEU A 59 9.62 -20.76 9.25
C LEU A 59 8.70 -21.92 9.66
N THR A 60 7.57 -22.04 8.97
CA THR A 60 6.60 -23.11 9.14
C THR A 60 6.76 -24.11 8.02
N ARG A 61 7.05 -25.37 8.36
CA ARG A 61 7.23 -26.44 7.38
C ARG A 61 5.89 -27.04 6.96
N ILE A 62 5.65 -27.09 5.65
CA ILE A 62 4.45 -27.62 5.00
C ILE A 62 4.88 -28.79 4.11
N VAL A 63 4.52 -30.01 4.52
CA VAL A 63 4.88 -31.24 3.80
C VAL A 63 4.10 -31.31 2.47
N THR A 64 4.81 -31.64 1.39
CA THR A 64 4.24 -31.91 0.07
C THR A 64 4.46 -33.38 -0.29
N ARG A 65 3.94 -33.83 -1.44
CA ARG A 65 4.07 -35.24 -1.86
C ARG A 65 5.51 -35.70 -2.08
N ARG A 66 6.41 -34.79 -2.47
CA ARG A 66 7.78 -35.10 -2.88
C ARG A 66 8.82 -34.18 -2.22
N GLY A 67 8.44 -33.42 -1.20
CA GLY A 67 9.31 -32.43 -0.57
C GLY A 67 8.62 -31.68 0.57
N ALA A 68 9.11 -30.48 0.86
CA ALA A 68 8.48 -29.57 1.81
C ALA A 68 8.64 -28.12 1.36
N LEU A 69 7.57 -27.35 1.55
CA LEU A 69 7.59 -25.90 1.45
C LEU A 69 7.80 -25.33 2.85
N ALA A 70 8.76 -24.42 3.03
CA ALA A 70 8.80 -23.61 4.23
C ALA A 70 8.13 -22.25 3.96
N ALA A 71 7.26 -21.79 4.85
CA ALA A 71 6.53 -20.54 4.70
C ALA A 71 6.75 -19.63 5.93
N VAL A 72 6.85 -18.32 5.70
CA VAL A 72 7.04 -17.32 6.76
C VAL A 72 6.34 -16.02 6.38
N GLU A 73 5.77 -15.36 7.37
CA GLU A 73 5.26 -13.99 7.25
C GLU A 73 6.18 -13.07 8.03
N LEU A 74 6.66 -12.00 7.38
CA LEU A 74 7.56 -11.07 8.03
C LEU A 74 6.84 -10.25 9.09
N ASP A 75 7.57 -9.94 10.15
CA ASP A 75 7.16 -9.08 11.27
C ASP A 75 8.19 -7.95 11.30
N ALA A 76 7.82 -6.82 10.71
CA ALA A 76 8.74 -5.70 10.45
C ALA A 76 9.28 -5.12 11.76
N ASP A 77 8.42 -4.87 12.74
CA ASP A 77 8.79 -4.35 14.06
C ASP A 77 9.83 -5.25 14.74
N ARG A 78 9.57 -6.56 14.81
CA ARG A 78 10.53 -7.50 15.40
C ARG A 78 11.81 -7.62 14.61
N ALA A 79 11.74 -7.53 13.27
CA ALA A 79 12.92 -7.59 12.43
C ALA A 79 13.78 -6.33 12.58
N LEU A 80 13.16 -5.16 12.70
CA LEU A 80 13.81 -3.88 12.98
C LEU A 80 14.47 -3.91 14.36
N GLU A 81 13.76 -4.35 15.39
CA GLU A 81 14.29 -4.48 16.75
C GLU A 81 15.54 -5.37 16.77
N ARG A 82 15.49 -6.52 16.10
CA ARG A 82 16.67 -7.41 15.96
C ARG A 82 17.82 -6.74 15.23
N TRP A 83 17.53 -6.02 14.13
CA TRP A 83 18.56 -5.35 13.34
C TRP A 83 19.23 -4.23 14.13
N LEU A 84 18.44 -3.42 14.85
CA LEU A 84 18.91 -2.33 15.72
C LEU A 84 19.66 -2.85 16.94
N ALA A 85 19.21 -3.92 17.59
CA ALA A 85 19.81 -4.42 18.84
C ALA A 85 21.33 -4.69 18.69
N ALA A 86 21.77 -5.19 17.55
CA ALA A 86 23.19 -5.43 17.27
C ALA A 86 23.98 -4.15 16.90
N ARG A 87 23.29 -3.07 16.53
CA ARG A 87 23.87 -1.86 15.90
C ARG A 87 23.69 -0.60 16.75
N ARG A 88 22.90 -0.64 17.83
CA ARG A 88 22.61 0.50 18.72
C ARG A 88 23.88 1.21 19.20
N ARG A 89 24.86 0.46 19.71
CA ARG A 89 26.11 1.04 20.24
C ARG A 89 26.91 1.78 19.15
N PRO A 90 27.28 1.14 18.02
CA PRO A 90 27.93 1.86 16.93
C PRO A 90 27.12 3.05 16.40
N LEU A 91 25.78 2.95 16.28
CA LEU A 91 24.92 4.06 15.86
C LEU A 91 25.01 5.25 16.82
N ARG A 92 25.00 5.01 18.15
CA ARG A 92 25.24 6.08 19.14
C ARG A 92 26.61 6.71 18.98
N THR A 93 27.65 5.91 18.74
CA THR A 93 29.00 6.43 18.50
C THR A 93 29.07 7.30 17.25
N ILE A 94 28.41 6.90 16.15
CA ILE A 94 28.33 7.71 14.92
C ILE A 94 27.60 9.03 15.21
N ALA A 95 26.44 8.96 15.86
CA ALA A 95 25.66 10.14 16.22
C ALA A 95 26.43 11.13 17.12
N ALA A 96 27.13 10.64 18.15
CA ALA A 96 27.93 11.48 19.04
C ALA A 96 29.15 12.12 18.34
N ARG A 97 29.64 11.53 17.24
CA ARG A 97 30.77 12.07 16.46
C ARG A 97 30.35 13.05 15.38
N GLY A 98 29.15 12.86 14.81
CA GLY A 98 28.66 13.64 13.67
C GLY A 98 27.51 14.60 13.99
N THR A 99 26.95 14.59 15.20
CA THR A 99 25.89 15.52 15.63
C THR A 99 26.13 16.01 17.05
N TYR A 100 25.38 17.05 17.45
CA TYR A 100 25.36 17.57 18.82
C TYR A 100 24.42 16.79 19.75
N LEU A 101 23.77 15.72 19.27
CA LEU A 101 22.80 14.94 20.02
C LEU A 101 23.50 14.07 21.07
N ASP A 102 22.92 14.00 22.28
CA ASP A 102 23.39 13.05 23.28
C ASP A 102 22.75 11.66 23.13
N GLU A 103 23.16 10.72 23.99
CA GLU A 103 22.67 9.34 23.91
C GLU A 103 21.16 9.21 24.09
N ASP A 104 20.55 10.06 24.93
CA ASP A 104 19.11 10.04 25.19
C ASP A 104 18.32 10.53 23.97
N ASP A 105 18.82 11.55 23.28
CA ASP A 105 18.22 12.05 22.04
C ASP A 105 18.29 11.00 20.92
N VAL A 106 19.44 10.34 20.78
CA VAL A 106 19.64 9.28 19.77
C VAL A 106 18.76 8.07 20.06
N ASP A 107 18.69 7.63 21.32
CA ASP A 107 17.80 6.53 21.71
C ASP A 107 16.34 6.86 21.46
N ARG A 108 15.93 8.11 21.73
CA ARG A 108 14.57 8.58 21.44
C ARG A 108 14.26 8.47 19.96
N LEU A 109 15.15 8.94 19.08
CA LEU A 109 14.96 8.86 17.63
C LEU A 109 14.95 7.40 17.12
N LEU A 110 15.83 6.55 17.65
CA LEU A 110 15.90 5.12 17.29
C LEU A 110 14.73 4.29 17.84
N ALA A 111 14.03 4.75 18.86
CA ALA A 111 12.86 4.08 19.43
C ALA A 111 11.58 4.35 18.64
N LEU A 112 11.55 5.40 17.83
CA LEU A 112 10.39 5.75 17.01
C LEU A 112 10.28 4.82 15.81
N SER A 113 9.04 4.44 15.47
CA SER A 113 8.78 3.72 14.24
C SER A 113 8.99 4.66 13.05
N LEU A 114 10.01 4.39 12.24
CA LEU A 114 10.26 5.13 11.01
C LEU A 114 9.18 4.77 9.98
N PRO A 115 8.52 5.75 9.34
CA PRO A 115 7.76 5.50 8.13
C PRO A 115 8.61 4.70 7.13
N GLY A 116 7.99 3.82 6.34
CA GLY A 116 8.63 3.06 5.25
C GLY A 116 9.77 2.10 5.65
N VAL A 117 10.01 1.93 6.96
CA VAL A 117 10.98 0.99 7.50
C VAL A 117 10.61 -0.46 7.22
N ASP A 118 9.32 -0.75 7.03
CA ASP A 118 8.80 -2.08 6.78
C ASP A 118 9.33 -2.65 5.46
N GLU A 119 9.35 -1.82 4.42
CA GLU A 119 9.90 -2.15 3.11
C GLU A 119 11.42 -2.43 3.20
N LEU A 120 12.17 -1.56 3.90
CA LEU A 120 13.62 -1.69 4.08
C LEU A 120 13.98 -2.97 4.83
N ILE A 121 13.40 -3.13 6.03
CA ILE A 121 13.65 -4.26 6.91
C ILE A 121 13.11 -5.56 6.29
N GLY A 122 12.02 -5.48 5.54
CA GLY A 122 11.49 -6.60 4.76
C GLY A 122 12.51 -7.15 3.77
N LEU A 123 13.20 -6.28 3.03
CA LEU A 123 14.23 -6.71 2.06
C LEU A 123 15.49 -7.26 2.75
N ILE A 124 15.94 -6.63 3.84
CA ILE A 124 17.06 -7.11 4.67
C ILE A 124 16.75 -8.51 5.22
N GLU A 125 15.55 -8.70 5.77
CA GLU A 125 15.14 -9.98 6.32
C GLU A 125 14.95 -11.05 5.24
N LEU A 126 14.50 -10.68 4.03
CA LEU A 126 14.48 -11.57 2.86
C LEU A 126 15.89 -12.08 2.52
N HIS A 127 16.88 -11.18 2.49
CA HIS A 127 18.26 -11.54 2.22
C HIS A 127 18.82 -12.47 3.29
N ARG A 128 18.65 -12.10 4.57
CA ARG A 128 19.06 -12.94 5.71
C ARG A 128 18.42 -14.32 5.67
N LEU A 129 17.11 -14.38 5.41
CA LEU A 129 16.39 -15.64 5.30
C LEU A 129 16.93 -16.48 4.15
N ALA A 130 17.28 -15.89 3.01
CA ALA A 130 17.82 -16.61 1.87
C ALA A 130 19.24 -17.16 2.10
N THR A 131 20.10 -16.43 2.82
CA THR A 131 21.48 -16.84 3.08
C THR A 131 21.63 -17.82 4.25
N ALA A 132 20.71 -17.81 5.22
CA ALA A 132 20.84 -18.58 6.45
C ALA A 132 20.83 -20.12 6.29
N THR A 133 20.19 -20.68 5.26
CA THR A 133 20.24 -22.13 4.99
C THR A 133 20.22 -22.41 3.48
N PRO A 134 20.89 -23.48 3.00
CA PRO A 134 20.90 -23.85 1.59
C PRO A 134 19.49 -24.09 1.03
N ARG A 135 19.12 -23.35 -0.02
CA ARG A 135 17.81 -23.44 -0.68
C ARG A 135 17.95 -23.31 -2.18
N ASP A 136 16.99 -23.86 -2.90
CA ASP A 136 16.98 -23.80 -4.36
C ASP A 136 16.22 -22.55 -4.84
N GLN A 137 15.17 -22.17 -4.11
CA GLN A 137 14.30 -21.07 -4.50
C GLN A 137 13.65 -20.33 -3.30
N VAL A 138 13.61 -19.00 -3.39
CA VAL A 138 12.83 -18.12 -2.52
C VAL A 138 11.72 -17.50 -3.36
N VAL A 139 10.48 -17.71 -2.96
CA VAL A 139 9.30 -17.12 -3.58
C VAL A 139 8.81 -16.00 -2.67
N VAL A 140 8.63 -14.81 -3.20
CA VAL A 140 8.24 -13.63 -2.42
C VAL A 140 6.86 -13.15 -2.88
N ASP A 141 5.89 -13.23 -1.99
CA ASP A 141 4.59 -12.57 -2.13
C ASP A 141 4.74 -11.12 -1.65
N THR A 142 4.70 -10.17 -2.59
CA THR A 142 4.95 -8.77 -2.28
C THR A 142 3.66 -8.01 -1.96
N ALA A 143 3.83 -6.86 -1.31
CA ALA A 143 2.79 -5.85 -1.11
C ALA A 143 2.20 -5.35 -2.47
N PRO A 144 1.18 -4.46 -2.48
CA PRO A 144 0.71 -3.82 -3.71
C PRO A 144 1.81 -3.09 -4.50
N THR A 145 1.55 -2.76 -5.77
CA THR A 145 2.51 -2.19 -6.73
C THR A 145 3.41 -1.10 -6.14
N GLY A 146 2.85 0.00 -5.61
CA GLY A 146 3.63 1.12 -5.06
C GLY A 146 4.61 0.70 -3.96
N HIS A 147 4.17 -0.13 -3.02
CA HIS A 147 5.02 -0.63 -1.94
C HIS A 147 6.06 -1.63 -2.40
N THR A 148 5.75 -2.41 -3.44
CA THR A 148 6.73 -3.31 -4.04
C THR A 148 7.83 -2.51 -4.71
N LEU A 149 7.49 -1.45 -5.46
CA LEU A 149 8.48 -0.57 -6.07
C LEU A 149 9.33 0.13 -5.00
N ARG A 150 8.73 0.62 -3.92
CA ARG A 150 9.46 1.17 -2.76
C ARG A 150 10.41 0.14 -2.16
N LEU A 151 9.95 -1.08 -1.88
CA LEU A 151 10.78 -2.18 -1.37
C LEU A 151 11.97 -2.46 -2.28
N LEU A 152 11.79 -2.40 -3.60
CA LEU A 152 12.86 -2.66 -4.55
C LEU A 152 13.83 -1.48 -4.73
N ALA A 153 13.41 -0.25 -4.38
CA ALA A 153 14.26 0.93 -4.29
C ALA A 153 15.04 1.04 -2.96
N MET A 154 14.79 0.16 -2.00
CA MET A 154 15.46 0.17 -0.70
C MET A 154 16.98 0.01 -0.73
N PRO A 155 17.62 -0.74 -1.66
CA PRO A 155 19.07 -0.81 -1.71
C PRO A 155 19.73 0.56 -1.89
N ASP A 156 19.14 1.43 -2.71
CA ASP A 156 19.65 2.78 -2.95
C ASP A 156 19.46 3.66 -1.71
N THR A 157 18.36 3.46 -0.99
CA THR A 157 18.13 4.14 0.30
C THR A 157 19.11 3.70 1.37
N LEU A 158 19.42 2.40 1.44
CA LEU A 158 20.40 1.87 2.38
C LEU A 158 21.83 2.37 2.05
N ALA A 159 22.16 2.50 0.77
CA ALA A 159 23.41 3.11 0.33
C ALA A 159 23.51 4.58 0.74
N ARG A 160 22.43 5.37 0.57
CA ARG A 160 22.38 6.76 1.06
C ARG A 160 22.53 6.83 2.57
N ILE A 161 21.85 5.96 3.33
CA ILE A 161 21.99 5.90 4.80
C ILE A 161 23.45 5.69 5.18
N ALA A 162 24.12 4.75 4.52
CA ALA A 162 25.52 4.49 4.77
C ALA A 162 26.41 5.70 4.45
N GLY A 163 26.14 6.41 3.36
CA GLY A 163 26.84 7.66 2.99
C GLY A 163 26.72 8.73 4.08
N VAL A 164 25.52 9.00 4.57
CA VAL A 164 25.31 9.99 5.64
C VAL A 164 26.03 9.58 6.92
N LEU A 165 25.96 8.30 7.30
CA LEU A 165 26.71 7.79 8.45
C LEU A 165 28.23 7.87 8.25
N ALA A 166 28.72 7.73 7.01
CA ALA A 166 30.13 7.91 6.67
C ALA A 166 30.55 9.37 6.82
N ASP A 167 29.75 10.32 6.32
CA ASP A 167 30.02 11.76 6.42
C ASP A 167 30.05 12.21 7.89
N MET A 168 29.17 11.66 8.72
CA MET A 168 29.17 11.86 10.18
C MET A 168 30.46 11.38 10.86
N LEU A 169 31.17 10.41 10.28
CA LEU A 169 32.46 9.92 10.79
C LEU A 169 33.66 10.64 10.17
N ALA A 170 33.51 11.23 8.98
CA ALA A 170 34.59 11.80 8.19
C ALA A 170 35.43 12.82 8.96
N LYS A 171 34.77 13.71 9.73
CA LYS A 171 35.45 14.70 10.59
C LYS A 171 36.37 14.04 11.62
N HIS A 172 35.88 13.01 12.31
CA HIS A 172 36.65 12.31 13.33
C HIS A 172 37.81 11.51 12.73
N GLN A 173 37.60 10.90 11.56
CA GLN A 173 38.65 10.20 10.82
C GLN A 173 39.78 11.17 10.42
N PHE A 174 39.42 12.33 9.85
CA PHE A 174 40.36 13.36 9.45
C PHE A 174 41.18 13.93 10.62
N LEU A 175 40.53 14.17 11.77
CA LEU A 175 41.23 14.61 12.99
C LEU A 175 42.19 13.54 13.51
N GLY A 176 41.80 12.27 13.47
CA GLY A 176 42.67 11.15 13.83
C GLY A 176 43.91 11.06 12.94
N GLU A 177 43.74 11.18 11.62
CA GLU A 177 44.84 11.19 10.66
C GLU A 177 45.77 12.40 10.84
N SER A 178 45.20 13.58 11.08
CA SER A 178 45.96 14.83 11.22
C SER A 178 46.74 14.93 12.54
N LEU A 179 46.18 14.41 13.64
CA LEU A 179 46.78 14.52 14.98
C LEU A 179 47.65 13.31 15.36
N ALA A 180 47.23 12.10 14.97
CA ALA A 180 47.90 10.85 15.35
C ALA A 180 48.65 10.20 14.17
N GLY A 181 48.65 10.81 12.98
CA GLY A 181 49.30 10.28 11.77
C GLY A 181 48.60 9.07 11.14
N SER A 182 47.57 8.52 11.78
CA SER A 182 46.73 7.44 11.26
C SER A 182 45.39 7.37 12.00
N HIS A 183 44.31 7.02 11.28
CA HIS A 183 43.02 6.67 11.89
C HIS A 183 42.90 5.16 12.05
N ARG A 184 42.55 4.70 13.26
CA ARG A 184 42.29 3.28 13.53
C ARG A 184 40.81 2.99 13.41
N ARG A 185 40.44 2.15 12.44
CA ARG A 185 39.05 1.70 12.24
C ARG A 185 38.47 1.07 13.51
N ASP A 186 37.25 1.45 13.85
CA ASP A 186 36.52 0.90 15.00
C ASP A 186 35.14 0.31 14.61
N ALA A 187 34.30 0.05 15.61
CA ALA A 187 32.98 -0.54 15.41
C ALA A 187 32.01 0.37 14.63
N ALA A 188 32.18 1.69 14.69
CA ALA A 188 31.39 2.64 13.91
C ALA A 188 31.78 2.58 12.43
N ASP A 189 33.08 2.57 12.13
CA ASP A 189 33.58 2.39 10.75
C ASP A 189 33.15 1.03 10.17
N ALA A 190 33.19 -0.03 10.99
CA ALA A 190 32.75 -1.36 10.60
C ALA A 190 31.25 -1.41 10.28
N LEU A 191 30.41 -0.71 11.06
CA LEU A 191 28.97 -0.64 10.81
C LEU A 191 28.66 0.05 9.47
N VAL A 192 29.31 1.17 9.17
CA VAL A 192 29.11 1.87 7.89
C VAL A 192 29.46 0.94 6.73
N ALA A 193 30.63 0.31 6.77
CA ALA A 193 31.06 -0.65 5.75
C ALA A 193 30.12 -1.86 5.61
N GLU A 194 29.54 -2.33 6.72
CA GLU A 194 28.54 -3.40 6.75
C GLU A 194 27.27 -2.98 6.00
N ILE A 195 26.70 -1.81 6.33
CA ILE A 195 25.48 -1.29 5.72
C ILE A 195 25.69 -1.05 4.21
N GLU A 196 26.82 -0.46 3.81
CA GLU A 196 27.16 -0.32 2.40
C GLU A 196 27.29 -1.67 1.67
N GLY A 197 27.93 -2.64 2.33
CA GLY A 197 28.11 -3.99 1.79
C GLY A 197 26.76 -4.68 1.56
N GLU A 198 25.84 -4.55 2.52
CA GLU A 198 24.48 -5.06 2.42
C GLU A 198 23.70 -4.37 1.28
N ALA A 199 23.80 -3.04 1.16
CA ALA A 199 23.20 -2.29 0.06
C ALA A 199 23.70 -2.78 -1.31
N ARG A 200 25.02 -2.91 -1.49
CA ARG A 200 25.62 -3.43 -2.74
C ARG A 200 25.18 -4.86 -3.04
N ALA A 201 25.14 -5.73 -2.03
CA ALA A 201 24.74 -7.13 -2.20
C ALA A 201 23.26 -7.26 -2.61
N LEU A 202 22.38 -6.47 -2.02
CA LEU A 202 20.96 -6.39 -2.39
C LEU A 202 20.78 -5.84 -3.81
N HIS A 203 21.49 -4.78 -4.14
CA HIS A 203 21.43 -4.14 -5.46
C HIS A 203 21.87 -5.11 -6.57
N ALA A 204 22.97 -5.85 -6.37
CA ALA A 204 23.45 -6.87 -7.29
C ALA A 204 22.50 -8.07 -7.40
N LEU A 205 21.91 -8.51 -6.28
CA LEU A 205 20.95 -9.61 -6.27
C LEU A 205 19.69 -9.30 -7.10
N LEU A 206 19.10 -8.13 -6.92
CA LEU A 206 17.84 -7.76 -7.57
C LEU A 206 17.97 -7.60 -9.09
N ARG A 207 19.14 -7.18 -9.57
CA ARG A 207 19.43 -6.91 -10.99
C ARG A 207 20.01 -8.09 -11.76
N ASP A 208 20.33 -9.20 -11.10
CA ASP A 208 20.83 -10.40 -11.75
C ASP A 208 19.66 -11.28 -12.25
N PRO A 209 19.39 -11.38 -13.58
CA PRO A 209 18.26 -12.15 -14.12
C PRO A 209 18.42 -13.68 -13.97
N ALA A 210 19.62 -14.17 -13.66
CA ALA A 210 19.85 -15.57 -13.32
C ALA A 210 19.45 -15.87 -11.87
N ARG A 211 19.51 -14.86 -10.99
CA ARG A 211 19.23 -14.99 -9.56
C ARG A 211 17.90 -14.39 -9.11
N CYS A 212 17.37 -13.40 -9.80
CA CYS A 212 16.14 -12.69 -9.45
C CYS A 212 15.24 -12.57 -10.67
N ARG A 213 13.98 -13.01 -10.54
CA ARG A 213 12.96 -12.90 -11.57
C ARG A 213 11.67 -12.35 -11.00
N PHE A 214 10.97 -11.57 -11.79
CA PHE A 214 9.73 -10.93 -11.39
C PHE A 214 8.56 -11.46 -12.22
N THR A 215 7.49 -11.89 -11.54
CA THR A 215 6.23 -12.31 -12.16
C THR A 215 5.16 -11.27 -11.86
N TRP A 216 4.64 -10.64 -12.90
CA TRP A 216 3.56 -9.67 -12.78
C TRP A 216 2.20 -10.36 -12.82
N VAL A 217 1.32 -10.07 -11.87
CA VAL A 217 -0.04 -10.62 -11.83
C VAL A 217 -1.05 -9.49 -12.05
N LEU A 218 -1.97 -9.67 -12.99
CA LEU A 218 -3.04 -8.71 -13.25
C LEU A 218 -4.40 -9.38 -13.41
N LEU A 219 -5.46 -8.56 -13.38
CA LEU A 219 -6.78 -8.93 -13.87
C LEU A 219 -6.96 -8.38 -15.29
N PRO A 220 -7.71 -9.05 -16.17
CA PRO A 220 -8.00 -8.61 -17.54
C PRO A 220 -9.02 -7.46 -17.56
N GLU A 221 -8.68 -6.33 -16.95
CA GLU A 221 -9.51 -5.13 -16.84
C GLU A 221 -8.76 -3.92 -17.45
N PRO A 222 -9.43 -3.02 -18.20
CA PRO A 222 -8.75 -1.93 -18.89
C PRO A 222 -7.92 -1.02 -17.98
N LEU A 223 -8.46 -0.62 -16.82
CA LEU A 223 -7.74 0.24 -15.86
C LEU A 223 -6.50 -0.43 -15.25
N VAL A 224 -6.45 -1.78 -15.24
CA VAL A 224 -5.31 -2.51 -14.71
C VAL A 224 -4.19 -2.60 -15.75
N LEU A 225 -4.49 -2.36 -17.04
CA LEU A 225 -3.53 -2.47 -18.13
C LEU A 225 -2.48 -1.34 -18.07
N GLU A 226 -2.92 -0.09 -17.91
CA GLU A 226 -2.01 1.07 -17.81
C GLU A 226 -1.15 0.97 -16.54
N GLU A 227 -1.76 0.66 -15.38
CA GLU A 227 -0.99 0.45 -14.14
C GLU A 227 0.02 -0.70 -14.26
N THR A 228 -0.32 -1.75 -15.02
CA THR A 228 0.61 -2.85 -15.31
C THR A 228 1.75 -2.38 -16.19
N ARG A 229 1.48 -1.55 -17.20
CA ARG A 229 2.52 -0.97 -18.07
C ARG A 229 3.50 -0.12 -17.27
N ASP A 230 3.00 0.80 -16.46
CA ASP A 230 3.83 1.70 -15.65
C ASP A 230 4.62 0.93 -14.59
N GLY A 231 3.98 -0.02 -13.92
CA GLY A 231 4.63 -0.85 -12.91
C GLY A 231 5.72 -1.76 -13.48
N VAL A 232 5.50 -2.37 -14.65
CA VAL A 232 6.53 -3.18 -15.34
C VAL A 232 7.66 -2.29 -15.83
N ARG A 233 7.35 -1.12 -16.42
CA ARG A 233 8.37 -0.17 -16.85
C ARG A 233 9.25 0.30 -15.69
N ALA A 234 8.65 0.65 -14.55
CA ALA A 234 9.41 1.07 -13.36
C ALA A 234 10.36 -0.02 -12.85
N LEU A 235 9.97 -1.30 -12.94
CA LEU A 235 10.86 -2.43 -12.62
C LEU A 235 12.01 -2.55 -13.62
N GLU A 236 11.72 -2.44 -14.91
CA GLU A 236 12.71 -2.54 -15.99
C GLU A 236 13.71 -1.37 -15.94
N ASP A 237 13.23 -0.14 -15.69
CA ASP A 237 14.07 1.05 -15.50
C ASP A 237 14.99 0.90 -14.27
N ALA A 238 14.54 0.17 -13.24
CA ALA A 238 15.35 -0.21 -12.10
C ALA A 238 16.29 -1.40 -12.37
N GLY A 239 16.33 -1.95 -13.59
CA GLY A 239 17.16 -3.09 -13.98
C GLY A 239 16.65 -4.44 -13.48
N ILE A 240 15.39 -4.54 -13.07
CA ILE A 240 14.76 -5.76 -12.56
C ILE A 240 13.98 -6.45 -13.68
N THR A 241 14.31 -7.71 -13.95
CA THR A 241 13.72 -8.44 -15.09
C THR A 241 12.32 -8.98 -14.77
N VAL A 242 11.32 -8.54 -15.54
CA VAL A 242 9.97 -9.12 -15.58
C VAL A 242 9.87 -10.11 -16.74
N ASP A 243 9.81 -11.41 -16.46
CA ASP A 243 9.84 -12.46 -17.49
C ASP A 243 8.47 -13.13 -17.74
N GLU A 244 7.55 -13.01 -16.78
CA GLU A 244 6.23 -13.64 -16.85
C GLU A 244 5.12 -12.67 -16.42
N ILE A 245 4.02 -12.68 -17.19
CA ILE A 245 2.79 -11.95 -16.88
C ILE A 245 1.64 -12.96 -16.74
N VAL A 246 1.05 -13.01 -15.55
CA VAL A 246 -0.10 -13.85 -15.20
C VAL A 246 -1.37 -13.02 -15.29
N VAL A 247 -2.22 -13.34 -16.26
CA VAL A 247 -3.57 -12.80 -16.37
C VAL A 247 -4.51 -13.70 -15.58
N ASN A 248 -4.91 -13.25 -14.39
CA ASN A 248 -5.72 -14.02 -13.47
C ASN A 248 -7.23 -13.81 -13.70
N ARG A 249 -8.03 -14.78 -13.30
CA ARG A 249 -9.50 -14.75 -13.32
C ARG A 249 -10.11 -14.51 -14.71
N VAL A 250 -9.51 -15.07 -15.76
CA VAL A 250 -10.07 -15.04 -17.12
C VAL A 250 -11.38 -15.82 -17.16
N THR A 251 -12.45 -15.20 -17.63
CA THR A 251 -13.77 -15.81 -17.72
C THR A 251 -13.75 -16.97 -18.69
N PRO A 252 -14.12 -18.19 -18.26
CA PRO A 252 -14.31 -19.30 -19.17
C PRO A 252 -15.54 -19.01 -20.06
N ALA A 253 -15.33 -18.57 -21.30
CA ALA A 253 -16.41 -18.22 -22.21
C ALA A 253 -17.12 -19.49 -22.73
N ARG A 254 -18.23 -19.87 -22.09
CA ARG A 254 -19.15 -20.91 -22.57
C ARG A 254 -20.61 -20.48 -22.35
N GLY A 255 -21.44 -20.58 -23.39
CA GLY A 255 -22.91 -20.39 -23.31
C GLY A 255 -23.42 -18.97 -23.63
N ARG A 256 -24.73 -18.75 -23.39
CA ARG A 256 -25.49 -17.52 -23.74
C ARG A 256 -25.65 -16.50 -22.58
N CYS A 257 -24.81 -16.58 -21.56
CA CYS A 257 -24.93 -15.70 -20.38
C CYS A 257 -24.46 -14.28 -20.70
N GLU A 258 -25.34 -13.28 -20.56
CA GLU A 258 -25.05 -11.88 -20.90
C GLU A 258 -23.83 -11.32 -20.15
N LEU A 259 -23.77 -11.53 -18.83
CA LEU A 259 -22.67 -11.06 -18.00
C LEU A 259 -21.35 -11.73 -18.39
N CYS A 260 -21.33 -13.06 -18.53
CA CYS A 260 -20.12 -13.78 -18.89
C CYS A 260 -19.65 -13.42 -20.31
N ALA A 261 -20.58 -13.19 -21.24
CA ALA A 261 -20.25 -12.77 -22.60
C ALA A 261 -19.66 -11.35 -22.61
N ALA A 262 -20.31 -10.41 -21.91
CA ALA A 262 -19.80 -9.03 -21.78
C ALA A 262 -18.41 -9.00 -21.14
N ARG A 263 -18.18 -9.78 -20.09
CA ARG A 263 -16.87 -9.95 -19.48
C ARG A 263 -15.86 -10.53 -20.46
N ALA A 264 -16.17 -11.64 -21.11
CA ALA A 264 -15.25 -12.28 -22.05
C ALA A 264 -14.83 -11.37 -23.20
N VAL A 265 -15.71 -10.47 -23.67
CA VAL A 265 -15.37 -9.45 -24.68
C VAL A 265 -14.32 -8.47 -24.13
N VAL A 266 -14.61 -7.83 -22.99
CA VAL A 266 -13.67 -6.88 -22.37
C VAL A 266 -12.33 -7.54 -22.06
N GLU A 267 -12.37 -8.75 -21.49
CA GLU A 267 -11.17 -9.49 -21.11
C GLU A 267 -10.34 -9.90 -22.34
N HIS A 268 -10.99 -10.28 -23.45
CA HIS A 268 -10.31 -10.61 -24.70
C HIS A 268 -9.61 -9.39 -25.30
N ASP A 269 -10.26 -8.23 -25.30
CA ASP A 269 -9.67 -6.98 -25.81
C ASP A 269 -8.43 -6.58 -24.98
N VAL A 270 -8.47 -6.74 -23.65
CA VAL A 270 -7.33 -6.48 -22.76
C VAL A 270 -6.21 -7.51 -23.00
N ILE A 271 -6.54 -8.80 -23.06
CA ILE A 271 -5.55 -9.87 -23.30
C ILE A 271 -4.86 -9.71 -24.66
N GLY A 272 -5.60 -9.28 -25.69
CA GLY A 272 -5.05 -9.00 -27.02
C GLY A 272 -3.98 -7.91 -26.99
N GLN A 273 -4.19 -6.84 -26.20
CA GLN A 273 -3.24 -5.73 -26.06
C GLN A 273 -1.95 -6.14 -25.33
N LEU A 274 -2.02 -7.05 -24.35
CA LEU A 274 -0.86 -7.49 -23.56
C LEU A 274 0.28 -8.06 -24.41
N SER A 275 -0.05 -8.74 -25.52
CA SER A 275 0.98 -9.31 -26.40
C SER A 275 1.80 -8.23 -27.11
N GLY A 276 1.17 -7.10 -27.43
CA GLY A 276 1.84 -5.94 -28.04
C GLY A 276 2.59 -5.08 -27.02
N LEU A 277 2.02 -4.92 -25.81
CA LEU A 277 2.64 -4.14 -24.74
C LEU A 277 3.89 -4.83 -24.15
N PHE A 278 3.89 -6.16 -24.09
CA PHE A 278 4.97 -6.93 -23.46
C PHE A 278 5.54 -8.01 -24.40
N PRO A 279 6.20 -7.60 -25.49
CA PRO A 279 6.71 -8.54 -26.48
C PRO A 279 7.80 -9.45 -25.88
N GLY A 280 7.73 -10.74 -26.21
CA GLY A 280 8.71 -11.75 -25.75
C GLY A 280 8.53 -12.22 -24.30
N ARG A 281 7.55 -11.70 -23.55
CA ARG A 281 7.26 -12.13 -22.17
C ARG A 281 6.34 -13.36 -22.17
N ARG A 282 6.49 -14.24 -21.19
CA ARG A 282 5.61 -15.40 -21.04
C ARG A 282 4.25 -14.94 -20.52
N LEU A 283 3.21 -15.01 -21.37
CA LEU A 283 1.83 -14.75 -20.96
C LEU A 283 1.15 -16.03 -20.45
N VAL A 284 0.65 -15.99 -19.22
CA VAL A 284 -0.03 -17.10 -18.55
C VAL A 284 -1.47 -16.71 -18.24
N LEU A 285 -2.44 -17.40 -18.85
CA LEU A 285 -3.86 -17.18 -18.60
C LEU A 285 -4.38 -18.16 -17.54
N LEU A 286 -4.85 -17.65 -16.41
CA LEU A 286 -5.45 -18.45 -15.34
C LEU A 286 -6.97 -18.22 -15.32
N PRO A 287 -7.78 -19.28 -15.53
CA PRO A 287 -9.24 -19.13 -15.57
C PRO A 287 -9.82 -18.77 -14.20
N ALA A 288 -10.91 -18.00 -14.21
CA ALA A 288 -11.70 -17.72 -13.02
C ALA A 288 -12.29 -19.02 -12.44
N LEU A 289 -11.91 -19.32 -11.21
CA LEU A 289 -12.42 -20.47 -10.46
C LEU A 289 -13.75 -20.11 -9.79
N ASP A 290 -14.64 -21.11 -9.65
CA ASP A 290 -15.94 -20.96 -8.98
C ASP A 290 -15.79 -20.70 -7.46
N ARG A 291 -14.64 -21.08 -6.88
CA ARG A 291 -14.29 -20.86 -5.47
C ARG A 291 -12.85 -20.39 -5.37
N GLU A 292 -12.59 -19.56 -4.37
CA GLU A 292 -11.24 -19.11 -4.08
C GLU A 292 -10.35 -20.31 -3.66
N PRO A 293 -9.20 -20.53 -4.32
CA PRO A 293 -8.37 -21.70 -4.07
C PRO A 293 -7.56 -21.50 -2.77
N ARG A 294 -8.07 -22.06 -1.68
CA ARG A 294 -7.40 -22.07 -0.37
C ARG A 294 -6.96 -23.47 0.02
N GLY A 295 -5.93 -23.54 0.84
CA GLY A 295 -5.32 -24.79 1.27
C GLY A 295 -4.47 -25.44 0.18
N THR A 296 -3.68 -26.43 0.57
CA THR A 296 -2.63 -27.00 -0.30
C THR A 296 -3.20 -27.68 -1.55
N ALA A 297 -4.35 -28.35 -1.49
CA ALA A 297 -4.89 -29.13 -2.62
C ALA A 297 -5.43 -28.24 -3.75
N PRO A 298 -6.30 -27.23 -3.50
CA PRO A 298 -6.69 -26.27 -4.52
C PRO A 298 -5.51 -25.47 -5.09
N LEU A 299 -4.59 -24.99 -4.25
CA LEU A 299 -3.41 -24.24 -4.70
C LEU A 299 -2.48 -25.06 -5.60
N ARG A 300 -2.33 -26.37 -5.36
CA ARG A 300 -1.58 -27.26 -6.26
C ARG A 300 -2.19 -27.35 -7.65
N ARG A 301 -3.52 -27.36 -7.76
CA ARG A 301 -4.20 -27.34 -9.07
C ARG A 301 -3.92 -26.04 -9.82
N VAL A 302 -3.91 -24.92 -9.11
CA VAL A 302 -3.50 -23.61 -9.67
C VAL A 302 -2.05 -23.65 -10.13
N GLY A 303 -1.13 -24.19 -9.32
CA GLY A 303 0.29 -24.28 -9.65
C GLY A 303 0.54 -25.13 -10.89
N ALA A 304 -0.20 -26.25 -11.03
CA ALA A 304 -0.16 -27.07 -12.24
C ALA A 304 -0.75 -26.36 -13.47
N ALA A 305 -1.73 -25.46 -13.30
CA ALA A 305 -2.23 -24.63 -14.41
C ALA A 305 -1.20 -23.59 -14.85
N LEU A 306 -0.59 -22.87 -13.91
CA LEU A 306 0.48 -21.89 -14.16
C LEU A 306 1.71 -22.51 -14.85
N ALA A 307 2.01 -23.78 -14.56
CA ALA A 307 3.09 -24.52 -15.19
C ALA A 307 2.78 -24.98 -16.63
N ARG A 308 1.51 -25.22 -16.99
CA ARG A 308 1.10 -25.82 -18.28
C ARG A 308 0.65 -24.82 -19.35
N SER A 309 0.36 -23.58 -18.98
CA SER A 309 -0.26 -22.59 -19.86
C SER A 309 0.66 -22.15 -21.01
N GLY A 310 0.17 -22.38 -22.23
CA GLY A 310 0.63 -21.85 -23.52
C GLY A 310 -0.55 -21.73 -24.49
N ARG A 311 -0.64 -20.56 -25.16
CA ARG A 311 -1.61 -20.06 -26.18
C ARG A 311 -3.11 -20.03 -25.84
N ALA A 312 -3.70 -18.85 -26.07
CA ALA A 312 -5.11 -18.53 -25.81
C ALA A 312 -6.06 -19.15 -26.85
N GLY A 313 -7.21 -19.65 -26.39
CA GLY A 313 -8.32 -20.14 -27.21
C GLY A 313 -9.16 -19.01 -27.82
N GLY A 314 -9.89 -19.34 -28.88
CA GLY A 314 -10.46 -18.44 -29.88
C GLY A 314 -11.46 -17.36 -29.40
N ALA A 315 -11.60 -16.36 -30.27
CA ALA A 315 -12.34 -15.12 -30.06
C ALA A 315 -13.86 -15.33 -29.85
N PRO A 316 -14.47 -14.66 -28.85
CA PRO A 316 -15.92 -14.57 -28.73
C PRO A 316 -16.52 -13.56 -29.73
N ARG A 317 -17.76 -13.80 -30.16
CA ARG A 317 -18.49 -12.92 -31.10
C ARG A 317 -18.94 -11.62 -30.40
N ARG A 318 -18.71 -10.47 -31.06
CA ARG A 318 -19.14 -9.14 -30.61
C ARG A 318 -20.66 -9.02 -30.62
N GLY A 319 -21.26 -8.75 -29.45
CA GLY A 319 -22.62 -8.25 -29.33
C GLY A 319 -22.58 -6.78 -28.94
N ARG A 320 -23.14 -5.90 -29.78
CA ARG A 320 -23.28 -4.47 -29.51
C ARG A 320 -24.42 -4.26 -28.51
N ARG A 321 -24.18 -3.52 -27.43
CA ARG A 321 -25.23 -3.07 -26.50
C ARG A 321 -25.27 -1.55 -26.46
N ASP A 322 -26.39 -1.00 -26.90
CA ASP A 322 -26.82 0.34 -26.55
C ASP A 322 -27.60 0.26 -25.24
N ALA A 323 -27.09 0.88 -24.18
CA ALA A 323 -27.76 0.93 -22.89
C ALA A 323 -28.86 2.00 -22.93
N ARG A 324 -30.13 1.58 -23.02
CA ARG A 324 -31.28 2.50 -22.93
C ARG A 324 -31.23 3.32 -21.63
N ALA A 325 -31.53 4.60 -21.75
CA ALA A 325 -31.66 5.53 -20.63
C ALA A 325 -32.97 5.23 -19.88
N THR A 326 -32.86 4.73 -18.65
CA THR A 326 -33.94 4.78 -17.67
C THR A 326 -33.75 6.04 -16.83
N SER A 327 -34.84 6.78 -16.59
CA SER A 327 -34.86 7.93 -15.69
C SER A 327 -34.32 7.56 -14.30
N LEU A 328 -33.39 8.36 -13.81
CA LEU A 328 -32.75 8.19 -12.50
C LEU A 328 -33.79 8.51 -11.41
N GLY A 329 -34.17 7.52 -10.61
CA GLY A 329 -34.97 7.71 -9.38
C GLY A 329 -34.16 8.48 -8.31
N PRO A 330 -34.71 8.75 -7.11
CA PRO A 330 -33.98 9.47 -6.05
C PRO A 330 -32.79 8.68 -5.49
N ALA A 331 -31.87 9.36 -4.79
CA ALA A 331 -30.75 8.72 -4.10
C ALA A 331 -31.24 7.72 -3.04
N PRO A 332 -30.55 6.57 -2.82
CA PRO A 332 -31.05 5.53 -1.93
C PRO A 332 -31.05 5.92 -0.44
N GLU A 333 -32.07 5.48 0.31
CA GLU A 333 -32.20 5.76 1.77
C GLU A 333 -31.03 5.25 2.61
N TRP A 334 -30.38 4.14 2.21
CA TRP A 334 -29.22 3.60 2.93
C TRP A 334 -28.00 4.54 2.91
N LEU A 335 -28.00 5.59 2.09
CA LEU A 335 -26.92 6.57 2.05
C LEU A 335 -26.75 7.30 3.39
N ASP A 336 -27.84 7.54 4.11
CA ASP A 336 -27.82 8.18 5.43
C ASP A 336 -27.21 7.26 6.49
N VAL A 337 -27.21 5.94 6.28
CA VAL A 337 -26.49 4.98 7.13
C VAL A 337 -24.98 5.10 6.96
N LEU A 338 -24.52 5.34 5.71
CA LEU A 338 -23.11 5.56 5.40
C LEU A 338 -22.62 6.90 5.94
N ALA A 339 -23.36 7.97 5.65
CA ALA A 339 -23.02 9.33 6.03
C ALA A 339 -24.24 10.04 6.63
N PRO A 340 -24.52 9.83 7.93
CA PRO A 340 -25.51 10.64 8.63
C PRO A 340 -25.17 12.13 8.60
N PRO A 341 -26.16 13.01 8.87
CA PRO A 341 -25.91 14.44 9.08
C PRO A 341 -24.79 14.65 10.10
N GLY A 342 -23.85 15.55 9.78
CA GLY A 342 -22.68 15.83 10.61
C GLY A 342 -21.40 15.09 10.20
N VAL A 343 -21.47 14.01 9.42
CA VAL A 343 -20.26 13.37 8.87
C VAL A 343 -19.55 14.33 7.92
N ARG A 344 -18.27 14.57 8.23
CA ARG A 344 -17.30 15.38 7.49
C ARG A 344 -16.25 14.55 6.78
N VAL A 345 -15.97 13.33 7.24
CA VAL A 345 -15.00 12.42 6.59
C VAL A 345 -15.67 11.07 6.37
N LEU A 346 -15.76 10.65 5.11
CA LEU A 346 -16.21 9.32 4.72
C LEU A 346 -15.10 8.60 3.97
N ALA A 347 -14.38 7.70 4.64
CA ALA A 347 -13.26 6.99 4.05
C ALA A 347 -13.65 5.59 3.55
N PHE A 348 -13.13 5.19 2.39
CA PHE A 348 -13.33 3.86 1.80
C PHE A 348 -12.06 3.04 1.95
N ALA A 349 -12.10 1.98 2.76
CA ALA A 349 -10.94 1.14 3.07
C ALA A 349 -11.23 -0.34 2.79
N GLY A 350 -10.23 -1.08 2.33
CA GLY A 350 -10.39 -2.48 1.95
C GLY A 350 -9.19 -3.02 1.18
N LYS A 351 -9.21 -4.33 0.86
CA LYS A 351 -8.14 -4.94 0.06
C LYS A 351 -8.02 -4.20 -1.28
N GLY A 352 -6.81 -4.05 -1.83
CA GLY A 352 -6.69 -3.49 -3.18
C GLY A 352 -7.52 -4.30 -4.19
N GLY A 353 -8.01 -3.67 -5.25
CA GLY A 353 -8.79 -4.35 -6.30
C GLY A 353 -10.21 -4.79 -5.91
N VAL A 354 -10.72 -4.38 -4.73
CA VAL A 354 -12.13 -4.59 -4.35
C VAL A 354 -13.07 -3.50 -4.91
N GLY A 355 -12.54 -2.47 -5.55
CA GLY A 355 -13.31 -1.36 -6.15
C GLY A 355 -13.64 -0.21 -5.19
N LYS A 356 -12.70 0.13 -4.28
CA LYS A 356 -12.82 1.24 -3.32
C LYS A 356 -13.03 2.58 -4.03
N THR A 357 -12.16 2.87 -5.00
CA THR A 357 -12.20 4.09 -5.81
C THR A 357 -13.51 4.27 -6.56
N THR A 358 -13.98 3.23 -7.23
CA THR A 358 -15.26 3.23 -7.95
C THR A 358 -16.44 3.44 -7.00
N ALA A 359 -16.42 2.80 -5.83
CA ALA A 359 -17.44 2.97 -4.80
C ALA A 359 -17.42 4.37 -4.17
N ALA A 360 -16.24 4.90 -3.85
CA ALA A 360 -16.03 6.23 -3.30
C ALA A 360 -16.55 7.30 -4.28
N ALA A 361 -16.17 7.19 -5.56
CA ALA A 361 -16.66 8.06 -6.62
C ALA A 361 -18.19 8.02 -6.77
N ALA A 362 -18.78 6.82 -6.78
CA ALA A 362 -20.24 6.67 -6.88
C ALA A 362 -20.97 7.28 -5.68
N VAL A 363 -20.48 7.02 -4.46
CA VAL A 363 -21.06 7.56 -3.23
C VAL A 363 -20.89 9.07 -3.12
N ALA A 364 -19.75 9.63 -3.55
CA ALA A 364 -19.54 11.08 -3.62
C ALA A 364 -20.60 11.78 -4.48
N LEU A 365 -20.91 11.22 -5.65
CA LEU A 365 -21.97 11.74 -6.53
C LEU A 365 -23.36 11.64 -5.87
N ALA A 366 -23.66 10.52 -5.22
CA ALA A 366 -24.94 10.35 -4.52
C ALA A 366 -25.09 11.29 -3.31
N LEU A 367 -24.00 11.56 -2.58
CA LEU A 367 -24.00 12.51 -1.46
C LEU A 367 -24.23 13.94 -1.92
N ALA A 368 -23.71 14.32 -3.08
CA ALA A 368 -23.97 15.61 -3.68
C ALA A 368 -25.45 15.80 -4.05
N GLU A 369 -26.10 14.76 -4.58
CA GLU A 369 -27.56 14.76 -4.81
C GLU A 369 -28.34 14.92 -3.49
N ARG A 370 -27.88 14.29 -2.40
CA ARG A 370 -28.53 14.31 -1.08
C ARG A 370 -28.27 15.59 -0.29
N ARG A 371 -27.14 16.26 -0.53
CA ARG A 371 -26.67 17.46 0.17
C ARG A 371 -26.28 18.55 -0.84
N PRO A 372 -27.23 19.11 -1.60
CA PRO A 372 -26.93 20.04 -2.70
C PRO A 372 -26.27 21.36 -2.27
N GLN A 373 -26.34 21.71 -0.98
CA GLN A 373 -25.70 22.89 -0.42
C GLN A 373 -24.28 22.63 0.13
N ALA A 374 -23.87 21.36 0.25
CA ALA A 374 -22.58 20.98 0.80
C ALA A 374 -21.48 21.04 -0.27
N ARG A 375 -20.32 21.59 0.07
CA ARG A 375 -19.09 21.44 -0.69
C ARG A 375 -18.47 20.09 -0.38
N LEU A 376 -18.42 19.23 -1.40
CA LEU A 376 -17.87 17.88 -1.30
C LEU A 376 -16.54 17.79 -2.04
N LEU A 377 -15.54 17.18 -1.40
CA LEU A 377 -14.28 16.81 -2.04
C LEU A 377 -14.16 15.28 -2.12
N ALA A 378 -14.00 14.73 -3.32
CA ALA A 378 -13.53 13.38 -3.55
C ALA A 378 -11.99 13.40 -3.62
N LEU A 379 -11.32 12.85 -2.61
CA LEU A 379 -9.87 12.87 -2.48
C LEU A 379 -9.32 11.45 -2.60
N SER A 380 -8.39 11.23 -3.52
CA SER A 380 -7.60 9.99 -3.58
C SER A 380 -6.26 10.19 -2.90
N THR A 381 -5.91 9.31 -1.97
CA THR A 381 -4.55 9.16 -1.44
C THR A 381 -3.87 7.91 -1.99
N ASP A 382 -4.51 7.20 -2.93
CA ASP A 382 -3.90 6.06 -3.62
C ASP A 382 -2.97 6.61 -4.73
N PRO A 383 -1.66 6.30 -4.71
CA PRO A 383 -0.72 6.77 -5.72
C PRO A 383 -0.99 6.22 -7.13
N ALA A 384 -1.88 5.24 -7.28
CA ALA A 384 -2.20 4.62 -8.57
C ALA A 384 -3.25 5.40 -9.42
N HIS A 385 -3.41 6.72 -9.22
CA HIS A 385 -4.23 7.64 -10.05
C HIS A 385 -5.55 7.05 -10.62
N SER A 386 -6.35 6.43 -9.75
CA SER A 386 -7.51 5.62 -10.18
C SER A 386 -8.85 6.37 -10.12
N LEU A 387 -8.92 7.55 -9.49
CA LEU A 387 -10.16 8.30 -9.23
C LEU A 387 -10.61 9.05 -10.49
N GLY A 388 -9.69 9.72 -11.17
CA GLY A 388 -9.97 10.41 -12.44
C GLY A 388 -10.46 9.43 -13.49
N ASP A 389 -9.82 8.27 -13.58
CA ASP A 389 -10.23 7.18 -14.45
C ASP A 389 -11.65 6.68 -14.17
N ALA A 390 -11.99 6.44 -12.90
CA ALA A 390 -13.33 6.02 -12.50
C ALA A 390 -14.39 7.09 -12.85
N LEU A 391 -14.08 8.36 -12.60
CA LEU A 391 -14.94 9.50 -12.89
C LEU A 391 -14.99 9.89 -14.38
N GLY A 392 -14.07 9.37 -15.19
CA GLY A 392 -13.94 9.69 -16.61
C GLY A 392 -13.41 11.10 -16.88
N VAL A 393 -12.60 11.63 -15.96
CA VAL A 393 -11.99 12.98 -16.05
C VAL A 393 -10.50 12.90 -15.76
N SER A 394 -9.72 13.81 -16.34
CA SER A 394 -8.29 13.94 -15.99
C SER A 394 -8.16 14.73 -14.69
N LEU A 395 -7.59 14.09 -13.67
CA LEU A 395 -7.25 14.70 -12.38
C LEU A 395 -5.73 14.72 -12.22
N ALA A 396 -5.25 15.68 -11.45
CA ALA A 396 -3.90 15.71 -10.90
C ALA A 396 -3.99 16.24 -9.46
N ASP A 397 -2.88 16.72 -8.92
CA ASP A 397 -2.82 17.33 -7.59
C ASP A 397 -3.40 18.77 -7.55
N ASP A 398 -4.43 19.01 -8.35
CA ASP A 398 -5.21 20.24 -8.40
C ASP A 398 -6.70 19.92 -8.21
N GLU A 399 -7.38 20.74 -7.40
CA GLU A 399 -8.81 20.59 -7.15
C GLU A 399 -9.61 20.96 -8.40
N ARG A 400 -10.41 20.03 -8.92
CA ARG A 400 -11.26 20.26 -10.09
C ARG A 400 -12.73 20.04 -9.80
N PRO A 401 -13.63 20.96 -10.22
CA PRO A 401 -15.06 20.71 -10.16
C PRO A 401 -15.44 19.57 -11.11
N LEU A 402 -16.34 18.68 -10.67
CA LEU A 402 -16.79 17.56 -11.48
C LEU A 402 -17.88 17.97 -12.49
N PRO A 403 -17.69 17.68 -13.80
CA PRO A 403 -18.72 17.92 -14.80
C PRO A 403 -20.02 17.18 -14.48
N GLY A 404 -21.14 17.91 -14.43
CA GLY A 404 -22.46 17.34 -14.16
C GLY A 404 -22.75 17.04 -12.68
N ALA A 405 -21.89 17.45 -11.74
CA ALA A 405 -22.12 17.34 -10.30
C ALA A 405 -21.76 18.65 -9.57
N PRO A 406 -22.68 19.64 -9.53
CA PRO A 406 -22.45 20.92 -8.86
C PRO A 406 -22.08 20.73 -7.38
N GLY A 407 -21.10 21.49 -6.89
CA GLY A 407 -20.64 21.41 -5.49
C GLY A 407 -19.67 20.26 -5.20
N VAL A 408 -19.38 19.40 -6.19
CA VAL A 408 -18.40 18.31 -6.06
C VAL A 408 -17.09 18.67 -6.72
N PHE A 409 -16.02 18.52 -5.96
CA PHE A 409 -14.64 18.68 -6.39
C PHE A 409 -13.94 17.34 -6.29
N ALA A 410 -12.94 17.11 -7.13
CA ALA A 410 -12.08 15.94 -7.05
C ALA A 410 -10.61 16.33 -7.14
N ARG A 411 -9.76 15.58 -6.44
CA ARG A 411 -8.31 15.77 -6.42
C ARG A 411 -7.62 14.42 -6.24
N GLU A 412 -6.52 14.21 -6.96
CA GLU A 412 -5.63 13.08 -6.74
C GLU A 412 -4.32 13.58 -6.16
N LEU A 413 -4.05 13.24 -4.91
CA LEU A 413 -2.91 13.80 -4.22
C LEU A 413 -1.60 13.22 -4.73
N ASP A 414 -0.66 14.08 -5.10
CA ASP A 414 0.74 13.71 -5.30
C ASP A 414 1.53 13.99 -4.02
N ALA A 415 1.48 13.01 -3.12
CA ALA A 415 2.14 13.11 -1.82
C ALA A 415 3.67 13.24 -1.94
N ALA A 416 4.26 12.70 -3.01
CA ALA A 416 5.69 12.77 -3.26
C ALA A 416 6.11 14.17 -3.75
N ALA A 417 5.34 14.78 -4.65
CA ALA A 417 5.57 16.16 -5.09
C ALA A 417 5.34 17.15 -3.93
N ALA A 418 4.26 16.99 -3.18
CA ALA A 418 3.98 17.81 -1.99
C ALA A 418 5.12 17.72 -0.97
N PHE A 419 5.66 16.51 -0.76
CA PHE A 419 6.81 16.31 0.10
C PHE A 419 8.07 17.03 -0.42
N ALA A 420 8.36 16.92 -1.71
CA ALA A 420 9.54 17.55 -2.32
C ALA A 420 9.52 19.08 -2.13
N VAL A 421 8.38 19.72 -2.32
CA VAL A 421 8.20 21.17 -2.11
C VAL A 421 8.44 21.56 -0.65
N ARG A 422 7.90 20.79 0.31
CA ARG A 422 8.05 21.08 1.74
C ARG A 422 9.47 20.80 2.24
N ARG A 423 10.11 19.75 1.74
CA ARG A 423 11.51 19.41 2.06
C ARG A 423 12.44 20.56 1.68
N GLU A 424 12.24 21.16 0.50
CA GLU A 424 13.01 22.32 0.06
C GLU A 424 12.82 23.54 0.97
N ARG A 425 11.59 23.77 1.48
CA ARG A 425 11.34 24.81 2.48
C ARG A 425 12.12 24.56 3.77
N TYR A 426 12.08 23.35 4.32
CA TYR A 426 12.83 23.03 5.53
C TYR A 426 14.34 23.15 5.33
N ARG A 427 14.84 22.78 4.15
CA ARG A 427 16.25 22.99 3.78
C ARG A 427 16.62 24.47 3.82
N ALA A 428 15.81 25.34 3.23
CA ALA A 428 16.04 26.78 3.24
C ALA A 428 16.02 27.35 4.67
N SER A 429 15.07 26.95 5.52
CA SER A 429 15.03 27.38 6.92
C SER A 429 16.26 26.92 7.71
N VAL A 430 16.79 25.74 7.43
CA VAL A 430 18.03 25.24 8.04
C VAL A 430 19.23 26.03 7.54
N ASP A 431 19.32 26.31 6.24
CA ASP A 431 20.37 27.15 5.66
C ASP A 431 20.41 28.54 6.34
N GLU A 432 19.26 29.16 6.57
CA GLU A 432 19.16 30.45 7.27
C GLU A 432 19.67 30.39 8.72
N VAL A 433 19.34 29.32 9.46
CA VAL A 433 19.82 29.11 10.84
C VAL A 433 21.34 28.96 10.86
N PHE A 434 21.90 28.15 9.97
CA PHE A 434 23.36 27.96 9.86
C PHE A 434 24.07 29.25 9.42
N ASP A 435 23.53 29.97 8.45
CA ASP A 435 24.08 31.25 7.99
C ASP A 435 24.04 32.32 9.09
N ALA A 436 23.03 32.30 9.98
CA ALA A 436 22.97 33.16 11.15
C ALA A 436 24.05 32.82 12.19
N LEU A 437 24.32 31.52 12.44
CA LEU A 437 25.38 31.04 13.35
C LEU A 437 26.79 31.32 12.82
N LEU A 438 26.99 31.28 11.50
CA LEU A 438 28.27 31.54 10.81
C LEU A 438 28.80 32.97 10.93
N ARG A 439 27.98 33.93 11.39
CA ARG A 439 28.42 35.31 11.65
C ARG A 439 29.37 35.46 12.85
N GLY A 440 29.68 34.36 13.57
CA GLY A 440 30.58 34.37 14.74
C GLY A 440 31.74 33.35 14.78
N SER A 441 31.81 32.33 13.93
CA SER A 441 32.88 31.31 13.95
C SER A 441 33.07 30.60 12.61
N ARG A 442 34.31 30.43 12.14
CA ARG A 442 34.63 30.04 10.74
C ARG A 442 35.08 28.60 10.49
N PHE A 443 35.30 27.76 11.51
CA PHE A 443 36.05 26.49 11.29
C PHE A 443 35.35 25.16 11.64
N ASP A 444 34.13 25.15 12.18
CA ASP A 444 33.45 23.88 12.57
C ASP A 444 32.15 23.58 11.81
N VAL A 445 31.59 24.55 11.07
CA VAL A 445 30.16 24.55 10.74
C VAL A 445 29.84 23.96 9.35
N ALA A 446 30.81 23.86 8.43
CA ALA A 446 30.57 23.39 7.06
C ALA A 446 30.22 21.89 7.01
N TYR A 447 30.99 21.05 7.70
CA TYR A 447 30.72 19.60 7.80
C TYR A 447 29.37 19.31 8.50
N ASP A 448 29.08 20.04 9.58
CA ASP A 448 27.83 19.87 10.32
C ASP A 448 26.61 20.31 9.47
N ARG A 449 26.77 21.36 8.64
CA ARG A 449 25.74 21.80 7.69
C ARG A 449 25.44 20.73 6.65
N ASP A 450 26.47 20.13 6.04
CA ASP A 450 26.29 19.12 5.01
C ASP A 450 25.65 17.85 5.57
N VAL A 451 26.07 17.41 6.77
CA VAL A 451 25.43 16.28 7.48
C VAL A 451 23.96 16.56 7.77
N VAL A 452 23.59 17.75 8.25
CA VAL A 452 22.19 18.07 8.53
C VAL A 452 21.36 18.15 7.24
N ARG A 453 21.92 18.69 6.15
CA ARG A 453 21.25 18.69 4.83
C ARG A 453 21.00 17.28 4.34
N GLU A 454 22.03 16.43 4.41
CA GLU A 454 21.91 15.04 4.03
C GLU A 454 20.90 14.28 4.91
N LEU A 455 20.81 14.55 6.22
CA LEU A 455 19.77 13.98 7.08
C LEU A 455 18.34 14.41 6.68
N ILE A 456 18.16 15.62 6.15
CA ILE A 456 16.87 16.12 5.63
C ILE A 456 16.54 15.48 4.28
N ASP A 457 17.55 15.33 3.41
CA ASP A 457 17.42 14.67 2.11
C ASP A 457 17.23 13.15 2.26
N LEU A 458 17.74 12.59 3.34
CA LEU A 458 17.47 11.25 3.83
C LEU A 458 16.13 11.16 4.54
N ALA A 459 15.10 11.70 3.90
CA ALA A 459 13.72 11.50 4.32
C ALA A 459 13.45 10.02 4.62
N PRO A 460 12.97 9.65 5.82
CA PRO A 460 12.44 8.32 6.04
C PRO A 460 11.48 7.95 4.91
N PRO A 461 11.65 6.79 4.25
CA PRO A 461 10.73 6.36 3.19
C PRO A 461 9.30 6.37 3.76
N GLY A 462 8.25 6.67 3.00
CA GLY A 462 6.89 6.71 3.59
C GLY A 462 6.56 8.00 4.37
N LEU A 463 7.48 8.96 4.53
CA LEU A 463 7.14 10.32 4.97
C LEU A 463 6.21 11.04 4.00
N ASP A 464 6.24 10.71 2.72
CA ASP A 464 5.28 11.19 1.73
C ASP A 464 3.83 10.92 2.20
N GLU A 465 3.56 9.78 2.85
CA GLU A 465 2.24 9.48 3.41
C GLU A 465 1.81 10.47 4.52
N LEU A 466 2.75 11.05 5.27
CA LEU A 466 2.46 12.10 6.26
C LEU A 466 1.97 13.38 5.57
N PHE A 467 2.51 13.72 4.41
CA PHE A 467 2.01 14.83 3.60
C PHE A 467 0.64 14.52 2.98
N GLY A 468 0.37 13.24 2.75
CA GLY A 468 -0.98 12.68 2.59
C GLY A 468 -1.97 13.19 3.64
N ILE A 469 -1.59 13.01 4.89
CA ILE A 469 -2.38 13.39 6.07
C ILE A 469 -2.48 14.91 6.25
N LEU A 470 -1.40 15.65 6.06
CA LEU A 470 -1.43 17.11 6.14
C LEU A 470 -2.34 17.73 5.06
N SER A 471 -2.42 17.12 3.88
CA SER A 471 -3.37 17.57 2.85
C SER A 471 -4.84 17.37 3.27
N LEU A 472 -5.12 16.36 4.10
CA LEU A 472 -6.45 16.15 4.70
C LEU A 472 -6.76 17.22 5.75
N VAL A 473 -5.75 17.66 6.53
CA VAL A 473 -5.86 18.82 7.44
C VAL A 473 -6.27 20.06 6.65
N ASP A 474 -5.58 20.36 5.55
CA ASP A 474 -5.87 21.55 4.74
C ASP A 474 -7.31 21.53 4.18
N ALA A 475 -7.74 20.37 3.65
CA ALA A 475 -9.08 20.19 3.10
C ALA A 475 -10.20 20.33 4.15
N LEU A 476 -9.97 19.86 5.39
CA LEU A 476 -11.00 19.80 6.44
C LEU A 476 -10.99 21.00 7.38
N LEU A 477 -9.84 21.58 7.65
CA LEU A 477 -9.67 22.65 8.63
C LEU A 477 -9.56 24.04 7.97
N GLY A 478 -9.44 24.09 6.64
CA GLY A 478 -9.54 25.33 5.89
C GLY A 478 -8.42 26.34 6.20
N ARG A 479 -7.21 25.84 6.47
CA ARG A 479 -6.06 26.67 6.88
C ARG A 479 -5.61 27.61 5.76
N GLU A 480 -5.61 27.14 4.51
CA GLU A 480 -5.26 27.93 3.32
C GLU A 480 -6.45 28.25 2.39
N ARG A 481 -7.62 27.61 2.61
CA ARG A 481 -8.78 27.65 1.71
C ARG A 481 -10.09 27.50 2.49
N THR A 482 -11.24 27.75 1.86
CA THR A 482 -12.54 27.42 2.48
C THR A 482 -12.64 25.91 2.71
N ALA A 483 -12.91 25.52 3.96
CA ALA A 483 -13.04 24.11 4.34
C ALA A 483 -14.19 23.43 3.58
N TYR A 484 -13.99 22.14 3.27
CA TYR A 484 -15.05 21.30 2.73
C TYR A 484 -16.00 20.85 3.84
N ASP A 485 -17.29 20.75 3.50
CA ASP A 485 -18.32 20.23 4.41
C ASP A 485 -18.16 18.72 4.60
N ILE A 486 -17.80 18.02 3.52
CA ILE A 486 -17.55 16.59 3.51
C ILE A 486 -16.42 16.21 2.55
N VAL A 487 -15.51 15.37 3.02
CA VAL A 487 -14.44 14.74 2.24
C VAL A 487 -14.73 13.26 2.11
N VAL A 488 -14.88 12.78 0.88
CA VAL A 488 -14.96 11.36 0.54
C VAL A 488 -13.55 10.89 0.17
N LEU A 489 -12.95 10.09 1.04
CA LEU A 489 -11.56 9.67 0.94
C LEU A 489 -11.45 8.26 0.33
N ASP A 490 -10.84 8.16 -0.85
CA ASP A 490 -10.37 6.87 -1.39
C ASP A 490 -8.99 6.55 -0.83
N THR A 491 -8.94 5.57 0.07
CA THR A 491 -7.70 5.20 0.76
C THR A 491 -6.89 4.15 -0.02
N ALA A 492 -5.62 4.01 0.34
CA ALA A 492 -4.78 2.89 -0.11
C ALA A 492 -5.33 1.52 0.38
N PRO A 493 -4.77 0.37 -0.06
CA PRO A 493 -5.18 -0.96 0.41
C PRO A 493 -5.15 -1.16 1.93
N THR A 494 -5.88 -2.15 2.47
CA THR A 494 -6.16 -2.39 3.91
C THR A 494 -5.05 -2.01 4.90
N GLY A 495 -3.84 -2.57 4.75
CA GLY A 495 -2.72 -2.31 5.67
C GLY A 495 -2.29 -0.84 5.64
N HIS A 496 -2.24 -0.25 4.46
CA HIS A 496 -1.92 1.15 4.23
C HIS A 496 -3.01 2.10 4.68
N ALA A 497 -4.29 1.73 4.52
CA ALA A 497 -5.39 2.50 5.08
C ALA A 497 -5.31 2.58 6.62
N LEU A 498 -5.01 1.47 7.30
CA LEU A 498 -4.83 1.47 8.75
C LEU A 498 -3.61 2.30 9.17
N ARG A 499 -2.49 2.20 8.42
CA ARG A 499 -1.28 2.99 8.67
C ARG A 499 -1.56 4.48 8.53
N LEU A 500 -2.17 4.89 7.41
CA LEU A 500 -2.56 6.26 7.13
C LEU A 500 -3.44 6.81 8.27
N LEU A 501 -4.43 6.05 8.70
CA LEU A 501 -5.35 6.46 9.78
C LEU A 501 -4.69 6.48 11.18
N ALA A 502 -3.64 5.69 11.41
CA ALA A 502 -2.84 5.71 12.64
C ALA A 502 -1.72 6.76 12.63
N MET A 503 -1.41 7.29 11.45
CA MET A 503 -0.28 8.18 11.21
C MET A 503 -0.31 9.48 12.01
N PRO A 504 -1.46 10.11 12.31
CA PRO A 504 -1.46 11.32 13.13
C PRO A 504 -0.79 11.15 14.49
N ASP A 505 -0.98 10.01 15.17
CA ASP A 505 -0.33 9.77 16.47
C ASP A 505 1.17 9.52 16.30
N ALA A 506 1.55 8.67 15.33
CA ALA A 506 2.96 8.37 15.06
C ALA A 506 3.75 9.63 14.65
N ALA A 507 3.17 10.47 13.81
CA ALA A 507 3.76 11.74 13.41
C ALA A 507 3.86 12.72 14.58
N LEU A 508 2.87 12.72 15.48
CA LEU A 508 2.91 13.55 16.68
C LEU A 508 4.04 13.13 17.64
N GLU A 509 4.31 11.83 17.78
CA GLU A 509 5.47 11.33 18.52
C GLU A 509 6.79 11.83 17.93
N TRP A 510 6.94 11.77 16.61
CA TRP A 510 8.10 12.33 15.89
C TRP A 510 8.25 13.83 16.13
N VAL A 511 7.17 14.59 15.96
CA VAL A 511 7.19 16.05 16.15
C VAL A 511 7.55 16.40 17.61
N HIS A 512 7.03 15.68 18.59
CA HIS A 512 7.39 15.89 20.00
C HIS A 512 8.86 15.55 20.29
N ALA A 513 9.40 14.49 19.68
CA ALA A 513 10.81 14.16 19.81
C ALA A 513 11.71 15.26 19.24
N LEU A 514 11.41 15.74 18.02
CA LEU A 514 12.13 16.84 17.38
C LEU A 514 12.03 18.14 18.19
N LEU A 515 10.84 18.50 18.68
CA LEU A 515 10.64 19.67 19.53
C LEU A 515 11.44 19.58 20.84
N ALA A 516 11.50 18.41 21.48
CA ALA A 516 12.26 18.24 22.70
C ALA A 516 13.77 18.45 22.46
N ILE A 517 14.30 17.94 21.35
CA ILE A 517 15.68 18.16 20.91
C ILE A 517 15.91 19.66 20.67
N LEU A 518 15.07 20.31 19.85
CA LEU A 518 15.20 21.74 19.56
C LEU A 518 15.14 22.61 20.82
N LEU A 519 14.26 22.29 21.77
CA LEU A 519 14.14 23.01 23.04
C LEU A 519 15.38 22.84 23.92
N LYS A 520 15.95 21.63 23.96
CA LYS A 520 17.19 21.33 24.69
C LYS A 520 18.37 22.14 24.16
N TYR A 521 18.48 22.26 22.83
CA TYR A 521 19.55 23.00 22.16
C TYR A 521 19.18 24.45 21.78
N ARG A 522 18.11 25.01 22.36
CA ARG A 522 17.60 26.36 22.03
C ARG A 522 18.64 27.48 22.13
N ALA A 523 19.61 27.34 23.03
CA ALA A 523 20.68 28.32 23.25
C ALA A 523 21.75 28.29 22.15
N VAL A 524 21.82 27.19 21.39
CA VAL A 524 22.79 26.94 20.32
C VAL A 524 22.15 27.09 18.94
N VAL A 525 20.93 26.61 18.76
CA VAL A 525 20.27 26.53 17.42
C VAL A 525 19.26 27.67 17.20
N GLY A 526 18.81 28.34 18.27
CA GLY A 526 17.67 29.26 18.21
C GLY A 526 16.34 28.51 18.00
N LEU A 527 15.21 29.12 18.39
CA LEU A 527 13.88 28.50 18.23
C LEU A 527 13.22 28.78 16.87
N GLY A 528 13.60 29.86 16.20
CA GLY A 528 13.33 30.13 14.78
C GLY A 528 11.90 29.91 14.27
N GLU A 529 11.73 29.88 12.94
CA GLU A 529 10.45 29.52 12.29
C GLU A 529 10.17 28.01 12.41
N LEU A 530 11.22 27.18 12.45
CA LEU A 530 11.11 25.72 12.49
C LEU A 530 10.32 25.21 13.71
N ALA A 531 10.57 25.74 14.92
CA ALA A 531 9.84 25.29 16.11
C ALA A 531 8.37 25.73 16.05
N SER A 532 8.08 26.91 15.50
CA SER A 532 6.72 27.39 15.28
C SER A 532 5.96 26.49 14.30
N ASP A 533 6.61 26.13 13.20
CA ASP A 533 6.08 25.20 12.19
C ASP A 533 5.78 23.83 12.81
N LEU A 534 6.71 23.26 13.57
CA LEU A 534 6.50 21.99 14.26
C LEU A 534 5.37 22.05 15.29
N LEU A 535 5.23 23.17 16.02
CA LEU A 535 4.11 23.38 16.94
C LEU A 535 2.76 23.52 16.22
N GLN A 536 2.75 24.11 15.02
CA GLN A 536 1.56 24.18 14.19
C GLN A 536 1.19 22.79 13.67
N VAL A 537 2.15 22.04 13.11
CA VAL A 537 1.95 20.65 12.69
C VAL A 537 1.45 19.79 13.84
N ALA A 538 2.02 19.90 15.04
CA ALA A 538 1.55 19.16 16.22
C ALA A 538 0.09 19.47 16.57
N ARG A 539 -0.34 20.74 16.48
CA ARG A 539 -1.73 21.14 16.73
C ARG A 539 -2.67 20.55 15.68
N ASP A 540 -2.30 20.66 14.41
CA ASP A 540 -3.08 20.15 13.29
C ASP A 540 -3.24 18.63 13.34
N LEU A 541 -2.17 17.90 13.66
CA LEU A 541 -2.23 16.45 13.83
C LEU A 541 -3.13 16.03 15.01
N ARG A 542 -3.11 16.76 16.13
CA ARG A 542 -4.01 16.50 17.27
C ARG A 542 -5.48 16.74 16.90
N GLU A 543 -5.76 17.87 16.25
CA GLU A 543 -7.12 18.21 15.81
C GLU A 543 -7.66 17.16 14.83
N LEU A 544 -6.83 16.72 13.88
CA LEU A 544 -7.18 15.65 12.97
C LEU A 544 -7.39 14.30 13.68
N ALA A 545 -6.52 13.94 14.63
CA ALA A 545 -6.66 12.70 15.38
C ALA A 545 -7.98 12.65 16.17
N VAL A 546 -8.41 13.77 16.75
CA VAL A 546 -9.72 13.90 17.41
C VAL A 546 -10.85 13.75 16.39
N LEU A 547 -10.77 14.44 15.25
CA LEU A 547 -11.78 14.38 14.20
C LEU A 547 -11.95 12.96 13.63
N LEU A 548 -10.86 12.24 13.39
CA LEU A 548 -10.88 10.88 12.83
C LEU A 548 -11.50 9.85 13.80
N ARG A 549 -11.38 10.09 15.10
CA ARG A 549 -11.94 9.23 16.16
C ARG A 549 -13.39 9.56 16.53
N ASP A 550 -13.91 10.71 16.10
CA ASP A 550 -15.29 11.11 16.37
C ASP A 550 -16.27 10.35 15.44
N PRO A 551 -17.11 9.44 15.95
CA PRO A 551 -18.05 8.63 15.16
C PRO A 551 -19.19 9.42 14.51
N ALA A 552 -19.45 10.65 14.97
CA ALA A 552 -20.44 11.56 14.39
C ALA A 552 -19.85 12.34 13.20
N ARG A 553 -18.53 12.49 13.14
CA ARG A 553 -17.83 13.31 12.15
C ARG A 553 -17.05 12.48 11.14
N THR A 554 -16.53 11.32 11.54
CA THR A 554 -15.74 10.43 10.68
C THR A 554 -16.32 9.02 10.68
N ARG A 555 -16.47 8.46 9.48
CA ARG A 555 -16.86 7.06 9.28
C ARG A 555 -16.03 6.40 8.19
N VAL A 556 -15.77 5.11 8.37
CA VAL A 556 -15.13 4.26 7.37
C VAL A 556 -16.15 3.28 6.79
N VAL A 557 -16.18 3.19 5.46
CA VAL A 557 -16.88 2.14 4.71
C VAL A 557 -15.87 1.05 4.39
N ALA A 558 -16.06 -0.13 4.98
CA ALA A 558 -15.21 -1.28 4.71
C ALA A 558 -15.65 -1.94 3.40
N VAL A 559 -14.88 -1.77 2.32
CA VAL A 559 -15.17 -2.34 1.00
C VAL A 559 -14.54 -3.71 0.86
N THR A 560 -15.29 -4.67 0.35
CA THR A 560 -14.84 -6.04 0.16
C THR A 560 -15.41 -6.66 -1.10
N ARG A 561 -14.98 -7.89 -1.41
CA ARG A 561 -15.62 -8.75 -2.41
C ARG A 561 -16.15 -10.01 -1.72
N PRO A 562 -17.19 -10.65 -2.24
CA PRO A 562 -17.80 -11.84 -1.61
C PRO A 562 -16.95 -13.10 -1.85
N ALA A 563 -15.73 -13.10 -1.31
CA ALA A 563 -14.78 -14.19 -1.38
C ALA A 563 -14.08 -14.38 -0.02
N ALA A 564 -13.50 -15.56 0.19
CA ALA A 564 -13.01 -15.99 1.50
C ALA A 564 -11.81 -15.17 2.02
N LEU A 565 -10.80 -14.90 1.18
CA LEU A 565 -9.64 -14.10 1.56
C LEU A 565 -10.02 -12.63 1.77
N PRO A 566 -10.76 -11.95 0.86
CA PRO A 566 -11.27 -10.61 1.12
C PRO A 566 -12.09 -10.51 2.40
N ARG A 567 -12.94 -11.51 2.71
CA ARG A 567 -13.71 -11.55 3.97
C ARG A 567 -12.80 -11.55 5.20
N LEU A 568 -11.79 -12.43 5.24
CA LEU A 568 -10.88 -12.53 6.39
C LEU A 568 -10.09 -11.23 6.59
N GLU A 569 -9.65 -10.62 5.49
CA GLU A 569 -8.95 -9.35 5.50
C GLU A 569 -9.85 -8.19 5.95
N THR A 570 -11.09 -8.13 5.47
CA THR A 570 -12.08 -7.15 5.95
C THR A 570 -12.37 -7.32 7.44
N ALA A 571 -12.45 -8.55 7.95
CA ALA A 571 -12.60 -8.78 9.39
C ALA A 571 -11.36 -8.33 10.19
N ARG A 572 -10.14 -8.38 9.62
CA ARG A 572 -8.93 -7.76 10.21
C ARG A 572 -8.99 -6.25 10.15
N LEU A 573 -9.37 -5.66 9.02
CA LEU A 573 -9.55 -4.21 8.84
C LEU A 573 -10.49 -3.64 9.89
N VAL A 574 -11.69 -4.20 10.03
CA VAL A 574 -12.69 -3.72 10.99
C VAL A 574 -12.17 -3.83 12.43
N ARG A 575 -11.43 -4.89 12.78
CA ARG A 575 -10.77 -4.99 14.10
C ARG A 575 -9.67 -3.95 14.27
N GLY A 576 -8.88 -3.68 13.22
CA GLY A 576 -7.85 -2.63 13.22
C GLY A 576 -8.45 -1.26 13.47
N LEU A 577 -9.50 -0.89 12.73
CA LEU A 577 -10.22 0.38 12.89
C LEU A 577 -10.80 0.53 14.30
N ARG A 578 -11.36 -0.55 14.87
CA ARG A 578 -11.83 -0.54 16.27
C ARG A 578 -10.69 -0.27 17.27
N ARG A 579 -9.50 -0.86 17.07
CA ARG A 579 -8.34 -0.58 17.93
C ARG A 579 -7.87 0.87 17.83
N LEU A 580 -8.02 1.49 16.67
CA LEU A 580 -7.70 2.91 16.46
C LEU A 580 -8.80 3.86 16.99
N GLY A 581 -9.94 3.32 17.44
CA GLY A 581 -11.10 4.14 17.85
C GLY A 581 -11.88 4.75 16.68
N ILE A 582 -11.71 4.25 15.46
CA ILE A 582 -12.33 4.80 14.25
C ILE A 582 -13.63 4.05 13.94
N ALA A 583 -14.70 4.80 13.72
CA ALA A 583 -16.02 4.23 13.48
C ALA A 583 -16.14 3.60 12.09
N VAL A 584 -16.61 2.36 12.04
CA VAL A 584 -17.04 1.71 10.78
C VAL A 584 -18.54 1.94 10.62
N GLY A 585 -18.92 2.64 9.55
CA GLY A 585 -20.33 2.94 9.26
C GLY A 585 -21.07 1.75 8.65
N ALA A 586 -20.44 1.09 7.67
CA ALA A 586 -21.01 -0.06 6.97
C ALA A 586 -19.94 -0.92 6.31
N VAL A 587 -20.38 -2.07 5.82
CA VAL A 587 -19.59 -2.94 4.95
C VAL A 587 -20.22 -2.96 3.56
N LEU A 588 -19.44 -2.55 2.55
CA LEU A 588 -19.81 -2.62 1.15
C LEU A 588 -19.24 -3.88 0.52
N VAL A 589 -20.12 -4.80 0.12
CA VAL A 589 -19.77 -6.00 -0.64
C VAL A 589 -19.90 -5.70 -2.13
N ASN A 590 -18.76 -5.47 -2.78
CA ASN A 590 -18.72 -5.14 -4.20
C ASN A 590 -18.63 -6.38 -5.10
N ALA A 591 -19.05 -6.22 -6.35
CA ALA A 591 -18.96 -7.19 -7.43
C ALA A 591 -19.69 -8.51 -7.11
N VAL A 592 -20.90 -8.41 -6.56
CA VAL A 592 -21.79 -9.56 -6.31
C VAL A 592 -22.35 -10.06 -7.64
N THR A 593 -22.16 -11.34 -7.95
CA THR A 593 -22.53 -11.96 -9.23
C THR A 593 -24.05 -12.14 -9.33
N PRO A 594 -24.73 -11.50 -10.31
CA PRO A 594 -26.13 -11.80 -10.61
C PRO A 594 -26.30 -13.24 -11.15
N PRO A 595 -27.35 -13.97 -10.77
CA PRO A 595 -27.57 -15.35 -11.22
C PRO A 595 -28.06 -15.42 -12.67
N GLY A 596 -27.15 -15.38 -13.65
CA GLY A 596 -27.48 -15.40 -15.09
C GLY A 596 -27.30 -16.74 -15.84
N CYS A 597 -26.57 -17.71 -15.27
CA CYS A 597 -26.34 -19.05 -15.84
C CYS A 597 -25.88 -20.02 -14.73
N ASP A 598 -25.64 -21.30 -15.03
CA ASP A 598 -25.21 -22.28 -14.02
C ASP A 598 -23.93 -21.89 -13.29
N ARG A 599 -22.92 -21.37 -14.01
CA ARG A 599 -21.70 -20.86 -13.40
C ARG A 599 -22.00 -19.67 -12.47
N CYS A 600 -22.76 -18.68 -12.96
CA CYS A 600 -23.13 -17.51 -12.15
C CYS A 600 -23.99 -17.90 -10.93
N ARG A 601 -24.85 -18.92 -11.05
CA ARG A 601 -25.64 -19.46 -9.93
C ARG A 601 -24.73 -20.09 -8.87
N ARG A 602 -23.73 -20.89 -9.27
CA ARG A 602 -22.75 -21.47 -8.35
C ARG A 602 -21.86 -20.42 -7.68
N ALA A 603 -21.43 -19.42 -8.45
CA ALA A 603 -20.68 -18.28 -7.94
C ALA A 603 -21.53 -17.51 -6.90
N ALA A 604 -22.73 -17.05 -7.27
CA ALA A 604 -23.64 -16.34 -6.38
C ALA A 604 -23.99 -17.14 -5.11
N ALA A 605 -24.14 -18.47 -5.21
CA ALA A 605 -24.38 -19.32 -4.05
C ALA A 605 -23.17 -19.41 -3.10
N THR A 606 -21.96 -19.36 -3.64
CA THR A 606 -20.72 -19.31 -2.83
C THR A 606 -20.57 -17.93 -2.20
N GLU A 607 -20.78 -16.88 -3.00
CA GLU A 607 -20.71 -15.47 -2.57
C GLU A 607 -21.67 -15.18 -1.40
N ARG A 608 -22.93 -15.65 -1.48
CA ARG A 608 -23.89 -15.52 -0.37
C ARG A 608 -23.38 -16.12 0.94
N ARG A 609 -22.72 -17.28 0.90
CA ARG A 609 -22.15 -17.91 2.11
C ARG A 609 -21.05 -17.04 2.71
N GLU A 610 -20.18 -16.47 1.88
CA GLU A 610 -19.12 -15.57 2.34
C GLU A 610 -19.68 -14.26 2.90
N ILE A 611 -20.75 -13.71 2.31
CA ILE A 611 -21.45 -12.52 2.84
C ILE A 611 -22.03 -12.81 4.22
N THR A 612 -22.78 -13.92 4.38
CA THR A 612 -23.33 -14.33 5.68
C THR A 612 -22.23 -14.57 6.71
N ALA A 613 -21.14 -15.25 6.32
CA ALA A 613 -20.00 -15.48 7.20
C ALA A 613 -19.29 -14.18 7.60
N LEU A 614 -19.24 -13.19 6.71
CA LEU A 614 -18.69 -11.87 7.01
C LEU A 614 -19.59 -11.14 8.01
N ALA A 615 -20.88 -11.04 7.73
CA ALA A 615 -21.87 -10.38 8.60
C ALA A 615 -21.86 -10.97 10.02
N ALA A 616 -21.66 -12.29 10.15
CA ALA A 616 -21.50 -12.95 11.44
C ALA A 616 -20.17 -12.60 12.16
N ALA A 617 -19.09 -12.40 11.39
CA ALA A 617 -17.75 -12.15 11.91
C ALA A 617 -17.47 -10.68 12.26
N VAL A 618 -18.19 -9.72 11.65
CA VAL A 618 -18.03 -8.30 11.93
C VAL A 618 -19.17 -7.76 12.81
N ARG A 619 -18.83 -7.12 13.92
CA ARG A 619 -19.77 -6.47 14.86
C ARG A 619 -19.20 -5.17 15.37
N SER A 620 -20.02 -4.18 15.71
CA SER A 620 -19.55 -2.95 16.33
C SER A 620 -18.91 -3.21 17.70
N ALA A 621 -18.24 -2.21 18.28
CA ALA A 621 -17.73 -2.29 19.65
C ALA A 621 -18.86 -2.62 20.67
N GLY A 622 -20.08 -2.14 20.43
CA GLY A 622 -21.28 -2.47 21.20
C GLY A 622 -22.01 -3.74 20.74
N GLY A 623 -21.38 -4.60 19.94
CA GLY A 623 -21.97 -5.88 19.49
C GLY A 623 -23.04 -5.80 18.39
N ARG A 624 -23.38 -4.59 17.93
CA ARG A 624 -24.38 -4.35 16.87
C ARG A 624 -23.89 -4.85 15.51
N ARG A 625 -24.81 -5.30 14.66
CA ARG A 625 -24.48 -5.65 13.27
C ARG A 625 -24.21 -4.38 12.46
N TYR A 626 -23.26 -4.46 11.54
CA TYR A 626 -23.04 -3.40 10.56
C TYR A 626 -24.08 -3.50 9.44
N ALA A 627 -24.42 -2.37 8.83
CA ALA A 627 -25.18 -2.39 7.59
C ALA A 627 -24.36 -3.08 6.50
N MET A 628 -24.98 -4.06 5.84
CA MET A 628 -24.39 -4.79 4.73
C MET A 628 -25.01 -4.26 3.44
N ILE A 629 -24.20 -3.63 2.59
CA ILE A 629 -24.64 -3.07 1.31
C ILE A 629 -23.95 -3.85 0.20
N SER A 630 -24.71 -4.35 -0.78
CA SER A 630 -24.19 -5.14 -1.90
C SER A 630 -24.30 -4.38 -3.21
N ALA A 631 -23.17 -4.24 -3.90
CA ALA A 631 -23.12 -3.69 -5.25
C ALA A 631 -23.03 -4.82 -6.30
N PRO A 632 -23.86 -4.81 -7.35
CA PRO A 632 -23.83 -5.86 -8.36
C PRO A 632 -22.55 -5.78 -9.21
N MET A 633 -22.07 -6.93 -9.66
CA MET A 633 -21.06 -7.03 -10.70
C MET A 633 -21.61 -6.47 -12.02
N GLU A 634 -20.82 -5.60 -12.66
CA GLU A 634 -21.15 -4.99 -13.94
C GLU A 634 -19.99 -5.20 -14.94
N ALA A 635 -20.34 -5.39 -16.21
CA ALA A 635 -19.39 -5.60 -17.29
C ALA A 635 -19.88 -4.85 -18.54
N PRO A 636 -19.12 -3.86 -19.06
CA PRO A 636 -17.86 -3.35 -18.51
C PRO A 636 -18.02 -2.72 -17.12
N PRO A 637 -16.93 -2.57 -16.33
CA PRO A 637 -16.98 -1.84 -15.07
C PRO A 637 -17.55 -0.41 -15.25
N PRO A 638 -18.27 0.14 -14.26
CA PRO A 638 -18.86 1.46 -14.39
C PRO A 638 -17.76 2.53 -14.45
N ARG A 639 -17.81 3.37 -15.47
CA ARG A 639 -16.88 4.47 -15.73
C ARG A 639 -17.65 5.72 -16.13
N GLY A 640 -17.27 6.87 -15.59
CA GLY A 640 -17.93 8.15 -15.84
C GLY A 640 -19.10 8.42 -14.89
N VAL A 641 -19.34 9.70 -14.62
CA VAL A 641 -20.37 10.21 -13.69
C VAL A 641 -21.74 9.52 -13.89
N ALA A 642 -22.25 9.48 -15.12
CA ALA A 642 -23.57 8.92 -15.41
C ALA A 642 -23.65 7.39 -15.20
N SER A 643 -22.56 6.66 -15.47
CA SER A 643 -22.51 5.20 -15.29
C SER A 643 -22.42 4.85 -13.80
N LEU A 644 -21.58 5.57 -13.05
CA LEU A 644 -21.44 5.42 -11.60
C LEU A 644 -22.76 5.70 -10.87
N ALA A 645 -23.45 6.78 -11.22
CA ALA A 645 -24.76 7.11 -10.64
C ALA A 645 -25.80 6.00 -10.90
N ARG A 646 -25.85 5.47 -12.14
CA ARG A 646 -26.75 4.37 -12.50
C ARG A 646 -26.42 3.09 -11.75
N TRP A 647 -25.14 2.78 -11.62
CA TRP A 647 -24.67 1.59 -10.91
C TRP A 647 -25.03 1.65 -9.41
N LEU A 648 -24.84 2.80 -8.76
CA LEU A 648 -25.17 2.99 -7.34
C LEU A 648 -26.65 2.74 -7.04
N ARG A 649 -27.56 3.14 -7.94
CA ARG A 649 -29.00 2.88 -7.78
C ARG A 649 -29.38 1.39 -7.80
N ARG A 650 -28.47 0.51 -8.23
CA ARG A 650 -28.67 -0.95 -8.23
C ARG A 650 -28.14 -1.63 -6.97
N TRP A 651 -27.51 -0.89 -6.06
CA TRP A 651 -27.01 -1.44 -4.81
C TRP A 651 -28.17 -1.83 -3.89
N ARG A 652 -27.96 -2.88 -3.11
CA ARG A 652 -28.97 -3.47 -2.22
C ARG A 652 -28.53 -3.36 -0.77
N TRP A 653 -29.48 -3.09 0.11
CA TRP A 653 -29.26 -3.13 1.55
C TRP A 653 -29.71 -4.51 2.06
N ASP A 654 -28.75 -5.41 2.30
CA ASP A 654 -29.02 -6.82 2.58
C ASP A 654 -29.35 -7.09 4.06
N GLU A 655 -28.75 -6.34 4.99
CA GLU A 655 -29.06 -6.41 6.42
C GLU A 655 -29.21 -5.02 7.04
N ARG A 656 -30.42 -4.71 7.55
CA ARG A 656 -30.66 -3.51 8.38
C ARG A 656 -30.07 -3.72 9.78
N PRO A 657 -29.36 -2.73 10.36
CA PRO A 657 -29.00 -2.77 11.78
C PRO A 657 -30.27 -2.95 12.61
N GLN A 658 -30.24 -3.79 13.64
CA GLN A 658 -31.35 -3.89 14.59
C GLN A 658 -31.39 -2.61 15.45
N GLY A 659 -32.52 -1.90 15.41
CA GLY A 659 -32.78 -0.67 16.16
C GLY A 659 -32.42 0.59 15.39
N GLU A 660 -33.33 1.03 14.51
CA GLU A 660 -33.60 2.46 14.29
C GLU A 660 -34.53 2.95 15.41
#